data_AF-A0A0M9AF97-F1
#
_entry.id   AF-A0A0M9AF97-F1
#
_cell.length_a   1.000
_cell.length_b   1.000
_cell.length_c   1.000
_cell.angle_alpha   90.00
_cell.angle_beta   90.00
_cell.angle_gamma   90.00
#
_symmetry.space_group_name_H-M   'P 1'
#
loop_
_entity.id
_entity.type
_entity.pdbx_description
1 polymer ?
#
loop_
_entity_poly.entity_id
_entity_poly.type
_entity_poly.pdbx_seq_one_letter_code
_entity_poly.pdbx_strand_id
1 'polypeptide(L)'
;MPDIYGLILETLRRHLGTRAEAVLEEGLKRLGKRQEELSPKDGETLLKGLAFRELQARLPAKEAKRVVEEALRKLSAPSEPADLEALEAGLKRFGLYLDWPEVARYRALVNRLRQDPDPRLMREAKALLEALEEKLEEALLRQAKDLAHLEESLERVRHLGGAKVRRLEKLVETVREAQKEGLLAQAEVERARSLALELRKLLESSVARPPTLPEIVFETQEEPPEDVFLTVEEAEELEGELIVDLEALPEEAARRLEALEVEEEGRRLEELLARHAHLLQEPTVSPLLAEVQALLEAGKPAGEKLSLLEAALKEAEANLRAEKKARLIQLEARLRSLPLPEEAKASLEAAFALAEETLREGGLPDLKLLEGELARLEAEARRQEEERRKLEAEMEALARELAAKGEAFAPLLEELRAVPLEALPQRLPEIKARYAALLMTQGEEAALKAKLKEAEEELKALRPEALALGLWESLEKAEEALAKGELPDLAALRREVAQAREAARQEALEELSRMEALAERFLGFGGEGVFRLIAEEKAKPLPDPTPVARALQALKRRLEAKREEVLTRLTALFQAYGGLEGFQSETHRRLRPLLQFLQSAKERLPRLGPKGLAQVEKTLAEAESLLEELKREAEAAKSILKEIQGADLEALLGVFEEKPPLDLDRFRLPGVEALGFLEESPPLPKEALQELKRALEPLRGLFQEEGPVALLLGQKALVLAPFSGRTLVALMEPGALSAFLLKLSS
;
A
#
# COMPACT_ATOMS: atom_id res chain seq x y z
N MET A 1 -9.38 -7.20 -24.52
CA MET A 1 -8.79 -5.85 -24.64
C MET A 1 -9.85 -4.92 -25.22
N PRO A 2 -9.98 -3.67 -24.76
CA PRO A 2 -10.93 -2.72 -25.34
C PRO A 2 -10.60 -2.47 -26.82
N ASP A 3 -11.62 -2.44 -27.68
CA ASP A 3 -11.48 -2.07 -29.09
C ASP A 3 -11.28 -0.55 -29.22
N ILE A 4 -10.08 -0.10 -28.84
CA ILE A 4 -9.65 1.30 -28.86
C ILE A 4 -9.74 1.87 -30.27
N TYR A 5 -9.39 1.07 -31.28
CA TYR A 5 -9.48 1.46 -32.67
C TYR A 5 -10.93 1.69 -33.11
N GLY A 6 -11.83 0.74 -32.83
CA GLY A 6 -13.24 0.84 -33.16
C GLY A 6 -13.92 2.02 -32.46
N LEU A 7 -13.58 2.27 -31.20
CA LEU A 7 -14.16 3.36 -30.42
C LEU A 7 -13.75 4.75 -30.94
N ILE A 8 -12.47 4.93 -31.29
CA ILE A 8 -11.97 6.17 -31.92
C ILE A 8 -12.57 6.33 -33.32
N LEU A 9 -12.66 5.24 -34.08
CA LEU A 9 -13.21 5.26 -35.42
C LEU A 9 -14.68 5.68 -35.40
N GLU A 10 -15.49 5.14 -34.49
CA GLU A 10 -16.90 5.48 -34.37
C GLU A 10 -17.11 6.97 -34.02
N THR A 11 -16.29 7.52 -33.12
CA THR A 11 -16.37 8.94 -32.77
C THR A 11 -15.96 9.84 -33.93
N LEU A 12 -14.84 9.53 -34.60
CA LEU A 12 -14.34 10.34 -35.72
C LEU A 12 -15.21 10.21 -36.97
N ARG A 13 -15.83 9.05 -37.23
CA ARG A 13 -16.64 8.79 -38.43
C ARG A 13 -17.87 9.71 -38.50
N ARG A 14 -18.43 10.11 -37.36
CA ARG A 14 -19.55 11.07 -37.27
C ARG A 14 -19.20 12.46 -37.81
N HIS A 15 -17.92 12.84 -37.80
CA HIS A 15 -17.45 14.17 -38.22
C HIS A 15 -16.57 14.15 -39.49
N LEU A 16 -15.79 13.10 -39.70
CA LEU A 16 -14.85 12.95 -40.82
C LEU A 16 -15.36 12.00 -41.93
N GLY A 17 -16.41 11.23 -41.69
CA GLY A 17 -16.97 10.26 -42.64
C GLY A 17 -15.99 9.14 -42.98
N THR A 18 -15.93 8.74 -44.24
CA THR A 18 -14.99 7.70 -44.74
C THR A 18 -13.52 8.05 -44.57
N ARG A 19 -13.20 9.33 -44.36
CA ARG A 19 -11.83 9.80 -44.14
C ARG A 19 -11.31 9.46 -42.73
N ALA A 20 -12.19 9.13 -41.78
CA ALA A 20 -11.79 8.70 -40.44
C ALA A 20 -10.93 7.42 -40.46
N GLU A 21 -11.28 6.45 -41.31
CA GLU A 21 -10.54 5.19 -41.48
C GLU A 21 -9.12 5.46 -42.01
N ALA A 22 -8.99 6.28 -43.05
CA ALA A 22 -7.70 6.65 -43.63
C ALA A 22 -6.78 7.39 -42.64
N VAL A 23 -7.34 8.28 -41.81
CA VAL A 23 -6.57 9.06 -40.81
C VAL A 23 -6.05 8.15 -39.68
N LEU A 24 -6.84 7.17 -39.26
CA LEU A 24 -6.42 6.22 -38.23
C LEU A 24 -5.41 5.20 -38.78
N GLU A 25 -5.56 4.72 -40.01
CA GLU A 25 -4.56 3.88 -40.66
C GLU A 25 -3.22 4.60 -40.85
N GLU A 26 -3.23 5.88 -41.21
CA GLU A 26 -2.01 6.68 -41.31
C GLU A 26 -1.38 6.93 -39.93
N GLY A 27 -2.20 7.17 -38.91
CA GLY A 27 -1.75 7.28 -37.52
C GLY A 27 -1.10 6.01 -36.99
N LEU A 28 -1.70 4.84 -37.27
CA LEU A 28 -1.15 3.53 -36.93
C LEU A 28 0.20 3.28 -37.61
N LYS A 29 0.32 3.63 -38.90
CA LYS A 29 1.60 3.54 -39.64
C LYS A 29 2.69 4.40 -39.02
N ARG A 30 2.36 5.60 -38.50
CA ARG A 30 3.34 6.48 -37.83
C ARG A 30 3.75 6.00 -36.44
N LEU A 31 2.86 5.30 -35.74
CA LEU A 31 3.16 4.67 -34.45
C LEU A 31 3.84 3.30 -34.59
N GLY A 32 3.83 2.71 -35.79
CA GLY A 32 4.44 1.40 -36.05
C GLY A 32 3.71 0.23 -35.39
N LYS A 33 2.44 0.40 -35.02
CA LYS A 33 1.63 -0.58 -34.27
C LYS A 33 0.45 -1.10 -35.10
N ARG A 34 -0.01 -2.32 -34.80
CA ARG A 34 -1.25 -2.88 -35.37
C ARG A 34 -2.48 -2.43 -34.57
N GLN A 35 -3.67 -2.58 -35.15
CA GLN A 35 -4.95 -2.20 -34.51
C GLN A 35 -5.12 -2.88 -33.13
N GLU A 36 -4.70 -4.14 -33.03
CA GLU A 36 -4.80 -4.97 -31.82
C GLU A 36 -3.77 -4.61 -30.73
N GLU A 37 -2.75 -3.80 -31.05
CA GLU A 37 -1.63 -3.43 -30.14
C GLU A 37 -1.75 -2.00 -29.60
N LEU A 38 -2.86 -1.31 -29.89
CA LEU A 38 -3.12 0.05 -29.46
C LEU A 38 -3.35 0.13 -27.94
N SER A 39 -2.55 0.93 -27.24
CA SER A 39 -2.81 1.29 -25.84
C SER A 39 -3.65 2.58 -25.73
N PRO A 40 -4.29 2.85 -24.58
CA PRO A 40 -5.02 4.10 -24.35
C PRO A 40 -4.14 5.37 -24.54
N LYS A 41 -2.86 5.31 -24.20
CA LYS A 41 -1.88 6.41 -24.44
C LYS A 41 -1.59 6.62 -25.93
N ASP A 42 -1.56 5.53 -26.70
CA ASP A 42 -1.39 5.62 -28.16
C ASP A 42 -2.65 6.23 -28.80
N GLY A 43 -3.84 5.83 -28.34
CA GLY A 43 -5.12 6.42 -28.75
C GLY A 43 -5.23 7.91 -28.44
N GLU A 44 -4.75 8.35 -27.28
CA GLU A 44 -4.66 9.77 -26.93
C GLU A 44 -3.74 10.56 -27.89
N THR A 45 -2.60 9.97 -28.24
CA THR A 45 -1.62 10.57 -29.16
C THR A 45 -2.21 10.72 -30.58
N LEU A 46 -2.96 9.71 -31.04
CA LEU A 46 -3.67 9.75 -32.31
C LEU A 46 -4.74 10.84 -32.34
N LEU A 47 -5.54 10.94 -31.28
CA LEU A 47 -6.60 11.92 -31.14
C LEU A 47 -6.07 13.35 -31.08
N LYS A 48 -5.06 13.62 -30.24
CA LYS A 48 -4.48 14.97 -30.08
C LYS A 48 -3.57 15.41 -31.24
N GLY A 49 -3.08 14.45 -32.04
CA GLY A 49 -2.18 14.71 -33.16
C GLY A 49 -2.91 14.80 -34.50
N LEU A 50 -2.90 13.69 -35.23
CA LEU A 50 -3.41 13.60 -36.61
C LEU A 50 -4.92 13.84 -36.70
N ALA A 51 -5.70 13.22 -35.81
CA ALA A 51 -7.15 13.37 -35.84
C ALA A 51 -7.58 14.81 -35.52
N PHE A 52 -6.94 15.47 -34.55
CA PHE A 52 -7.21 16.87 -34.23
C PHE A 52 -6.91 17.82 -35.40
N ARG A 53 -5.80 17.60 -36.12
CA ARG A 53 -5.44 18.41 -37.31
C ARG A 53 -6.47 18.27 -38.43
N GLU A 54 -6.93 17.05 -38.71
CA GLU A 54 -7.95 16.81 -39.74
C GLU A 54 -9.35 17.30 -39.31
N LEU A 55 -9.68 17.22 -38.01
CA LEU A 55 -10.90 17.82 -37.46
C LEU A 55 -10.87 19.35 -37.57
N GLN A 56 -9.74 20.00 -37.30
CA GLN A 56 -9.59 21.46 -37.46
C GLN A 56 -9.72 21.94 -38.91
N ALA A 57 -9.43 21.07 -39.89
CA ALA A 57 -9.60 21.40 -41.30
C ALA A 57 -11.08 21.46 -41.74
N ARG A 58 -12.00 20.89 -40.94
CA ARG A 58 -13.44 20.81 -41.24
C ARG A 58 -14.34 21.47 -40.22
N LEU A 59 -13.89 21.62 -38.98
CA LEU A 59 -14.64 22.19 -37.86
C LEU A 59 -13.88 23.39 -37.28
N PRO A 60 -14.59 24.39 -36.73
CA PRO A 60 -13.98 25.42 -35.90
C PRO A 60 -13.13 24.82 -34.77
N ALA A 61 -12.01 25.46 -34.43
CA ALA A 61 -11.03 24.91 -33.49
C ALA A 61 -11.61 24.55 -32.10
N LYS A 62 -12.64 25.26 -31.64
CA LYS A 62 -13.37 24.97 -30.39
C LYS A 62 -14.17 23.66 -30.48
N GLU A 63 -14.83 23.39 -31.60
CA GLU A 63 -15.61 22.18 -31.82
C GLU A 63 -14.71 20.96 -32.05
N ALA A 64 -13.64 21.12 -32.82
CA ALA A 64 -12.62 20.08 -32.99
C ALA A 64 -12.01 19.66 -31.63
N LYS A 65 -11.78 20.62 -30.72
CA LYS A 65 -11.28 20.36 -29.38
C LYS A 65 -12.31 19.61 -28.52
N ARG A 66 -13.59 19.98 -28.59
CA ARG A 66 -14.69 19.26 -27.91
C ARG A 66 -14.81 17.81 -28.38
N VAL A 67 -14.74 17.57 -29.68
CA VAL A 67 -14.81 16.20 -30.25
C VAL A 67 -13.63 15.34 -29.78
N VAL A 68 -12.42 15.90 -29.75
CA VAL A 68 -11.24 15.21 -29.21
C VAL A 68 -11.36 14.97 -27.71
N GLU A 69 -11.83 15.94 -26.94
CA GLU A 69 -12.08 15.78 -25.50
C GLU A 69 -13.16 14.74 -25.20
N GLU A 70 -14.21 14.65 -26.02
CA GLU A 70 -15.27 13.63 -25.90
C GLU A 70 -14.73 12.23 -26.24
N ALA A 71 -13.95 12.09 -27.31
CA ALA A 71 -13.31 10.83 -27.67
C ALA A 71 -12.28 10.38 -26.62
N LEU A 72 -11.52 11.31 -26.04
CA LEU A 72 -10.61 11.04 -24.91
C LEU A 72 -11.37 10.64 -23.65
N ARG A 73 -12.51 11.26 -23.37
CA ARG A 73 -13.40 10.86 -22.26
C ARG A 73 -13.93 9.45 -22.45
N LYS A 74 -14.30 9.05 -23.68
CA LYS A 74 -14.75 7.68 -24.00
C LYS A 74 -13.62 6.66 -23.96
N LEU A 75 -12.39 7.02 -24.36
CA LEU A 75 -11.21 6.17 -24.17
C LEU A 75 -10.78 6.03 -22.72
N SER A 76 -11.05 7.05 -21.91
CA SER A 76 -10.82 7.06 -20.46
C SER A 76 -12.02 6.50 -19.68
N ALA A 77 -13.11 6.15 -20.37
CA ALA A 77 -14.25 5.50 -19.75
C ALA A 77 -13.84 4.07 -19.36
N PRO A 78 -14.16 3.62 -18.14
CA PRO A 78 -13.86 2.25 -17.70
C PRO A 78 -14.44 1.24 -18.70
N SER A 79 -13.68 0.21 -19.05
CA SER A 79 -14.26 -0.96 -19.73
C SER A 79 -14.90 -1.82 -18.67
N GLU A 80 -16.17 -1.51 -18.36
CA GLU A 80 -16.96 -2.07 -17.25
C GLU A 80 -16.76 -3.57 -16.96
N PRO A 81 -16.74 -4.49 -17.96
CA PRO A 81 -16.57 -5.92 -17.65
C PRO A 81 -15.14 -6.30 -17.20
N ALA A 82 -14.09 -5.76 -17.83
CA ALA A 82 -12.71 -6.13 -17.50
C ALA A 82 -12.24 -5.50 -16.18
N ASP A 83 -12.78 -4.33 -15.84
CA ASP A 83 -12.48 -3.64 -14.60
C ASP A 83 -13.13 -4.30 -13.38
N LEU A 84 -14.37 -4.79 -13.52
CA LEU A 84 -15.04 -5.53 -12.46
C LEU A 84 -14.34 -6.88 -12.19
N GLU A 85 -13.92 -7.61 -13.23
CA GLU A 85 -13.15 -8.85 -13.06
C GLU A 85 -11.84 -8.63 -12.28
N ALA A 86 -11.13 -7.53 -12.55
CA ALA A 86 -9.93 -7.16 -11.81
C ALA A 86 -10.24 -6.87 -10.33
N LEU A 87 -11.35 -6.18 -10.05
CA LEU A 87 -11.79 -5.95 -8.67
C LEU A 87 -12.18 -7.25 -7.96
N GLU A 88 -12.86 -8.16 -8.64
CA GLU A 88 -13.21 -9.47 -8.10
C GLU A 88 -11.99 -10.35 -7.84
N ALA A 89 -10.98 -10.30 -8.71
CA ALA A 89 -9.70 -10.96 -8.48
C ALA A 89 -9.00 -10.38 -7.23
N GLY A 90 -9.01 -9.04 -7.08
CA GLY A 90 -8.56 -8.38 -5.86
C GLY A 90 -9.33 -8.87 -4.63
N LEU A 91 -10.66 -9.01 -4.73
CA LEU A 91 -11.48 -9.47 -3.61
C LEU A 91 -11.13 -10.90 -3.18
N LYS A 92 -10.86 -11.80 -4.14
CA LYS A 92 -10.39 -13.16 -3.84
C LYS A 92 -9.06 -13.15 -3.08
N ARG A 93 -8.13 -12.27 -3.47
CA ARG A 93 -6.84 -12.11 -2.79
C ARG A 93 -6.99 -11.61 -1.36
N PHE A 94 -7.84 -10.60 -1.14
CA PHE A 94 -8.07 -10.01 0.20
C PHE A 94 -9.07 -10.80 1.06
N GLY A 95 -9.68 -11.87 0.53
CA GLY A 95 -10.62 -12.72 1.27
C GLY A 95 -10.02 -13.39 2.51
N LEU A 96 -8.69 -13.45 2.61
CA LEU A 96 -7.97 -13.96 3.78
C LEU A 96 -7.88 -12.95 4.94
N TYR A 97 -8.12 -11.66 4.69
CA TYR A 97 -7.93 -10.56 5.65
C TYR A 97 -9.29 -9.95 6.04
N LEU A 98 -10.20 -10.79 6.54
CA LEU A 98 -11.57 -10.39 6.85
C LEU A 98 -11.67 -9.43 8.05
N ASP A 99 -10.65 -9.43 8.89
CA ASP A 99 -10.46 -8.60 10.06
C ASP A 99 -10.16 -7.12 9.72
N TRP A 100 -9.80 -6.83 8.47
CA TRP A 100 -9.55 -5.46 8.01
C TRP A 100 -10.86 -4.76 7.64
N PRO A 101 -11.19 -3.62 8.27
CA PRO A 101 -12.44 -2.90 8.00
C PRO A 101 -12.51 -2.37 6.56
N GLU A 102 -11.36 -2.08 5.94
CA GLU A 102 -11.30 -1.63 4.55
C GLU A 102 -11.68 -2.74 3.57
N VAL A 103 -11.40 -4.01 3.90
CA VAL A 103 -11.80 -5.17 3.09
C VAL A 103 -13.31 -5.36 3.14
N ALA A 104 -13.94 -5.11 4.29
CA ALA A 104 -15.40 -5.12 4.42
C ALA A 104 -16.06 -4.03 3.57
N ARG A 105 -15.52 -2.80 3.56
CA ARG A 105 -15.96 -1.73 2.65
C ARG A 105 -15.77 -2.12 1.18
N TYR A 106 -14.64 -2.72 0.85
CA TYR A 106 -14.36 -3.19 -0.50
C TYR A 106 -15.35 -4.27 -0.96
N ARG A 107 -15.70 -5.21 -0.09
CA ARG A 107 -16.77 -6.21 -0.33
C ARG A 107 -18.11 -5.56 -0.63
N ALA A 108 -18.53 -4.61 0.19
CA ALA A 108 -19.78 -3.86 -0.03
C ALA A 108 -19.77 -3.15 -1.39
N LEU A 109 -18.68 -2.47 -1.75
CA LEU A 109 -18.53 -1.80 -3.05
C LEU A 109 -18.61 -2.78 -4.22
N VAL A 110 -17.88 -3.90 -4.17
CA VAL A 110 -17.91 -4.91 -5.25
C VAL A 110 -19.28 -5.56 -5.37
N ASN A 111 -19.94 -5.87 -4.25
CA ASN A 111 -21.30 -6.42 -4.24
C ASN A 111 -22.32 -5.45 -4.83
N ARG A 112 -22.19 -4.16 -4.55
CA ARG A 112 -23.02 -3.11 -5.15
C ARG A 112 -22.77 -2.97 -6.65
N LEU A 113 -21.51 -2.95 -7.07
CA LEU A 113 -21.10 -2.88 -8.47
C LEU A 113 -21.58 -4.09 -9.32
N ARG A 114 -21.76 -5.26 -8.70
CA ARG A 114 -22.39 -6.43 -9.36
C ARG A 114 -23.87 -6.22 -9.66
N GLN A 115 -24.57 -5.46 -8.82
CA GLN A 115 -25.99 -5.18 -8.98
C GLN A 115 -26.22 -4.00 -9.93
N ASP A 116 -25.44 -2.94 -9.74
CA ASP A 116 -25.56 -1.68 -10.48
C ASP A 116 -24.17 -1.11 -10.80
N PRO A 117 -23.73 -1.14 -12.08
CA PRO A 117 -22.42 -0.62 -12.46
C PRO A 117 -22.41 0.91 -12.43
N ASP A 118 -21.91 1.48 -11.33
CA ASP A 118 -21.66 2.92 -11.22
C ASP A 118 -20.17 3.24 -11.47
N PRO A 119 -19.83 4.09 -12.48
CA PRO A 119 -18.45 4.50 -12.74
C PRO A 119 -17.79 5.26 -11.58
N ARG A 120 -18.56 5.90 -10.69
CA ARG A 120 -18.03 6.56 -9.48
C ARG A 120 -17.60 5.53 -8.45
N LEU A 121 -18.47 4.56 -8.13
CA LEU A 121 -18.16 3.46 -7.23
C LEU A 121 -17.02 2.59 -7.77
N MET A 122 -16.93 2.42 -9.09
CA MET A 122 -15.82 1.71 -9.74
C MET A 122 -14.46 2.37 -9.46
N ARG A 123 -14.41 3.71 -9.52
CA ARG A 123 -13.18 4.46 -9.21
C ARG A 123 -12.84 4.38 -7.73
N GLU A 124 -13.84 4.48 -6.85
CA GLU A 124 -13.65 4.32 -5.40
C GLU A 124 -13.09 2.93 -5.07
N ALA A 125 -13.69 1.87 -5.63
CA ALA A 125 -13.25 0.49 -5.43
C ALA A 125 -11.80 0.28 -5.92
N LYS A 126 -11.42 0.84 -7.08
CA LYS A 126 -10.03 0.79 -7.57
C LYS A 126 -9.06 1.50 -6.64
N ALA A 127 -9.40 2.71 -6.19
CA ALA A 127 -8.56 3.46 -5.25
C ALA A 127 -8.41 2.74 -3.91
N LEU A 128 -9.48 2.11 -3.43
CA LEU A 128 -9.46 1.31 -2.20
C LEU A 128 -8.62 0.04 -2.37
N LEU A 129 -8.69 -0.63 -3.53
CA LEU A 129 -7.84 -1.78 -3.85
C LEU A 129 -6.36 -1.39 -3.84
N GLU A 130 -5.99 -0.27 -4.47
CA GLU A 130 -4.61 0.23 -4.44
C GLU A 130 -4.13 0.53 -3.01
N ALA A 131 -4.99 1.09 -2.16
CA ALA A 131 -4.67 1.35 -0.75
C ALA A 131 -4.51 0.05 0.06
N LEU A 132 -5.37 -0.94 -0.19
CA LEU A 132 -5.28 -2.27 0.41
C LEU A 132 -3.98 -2.98 -0.01
N GLU A 133 -3.57 -2.86 -1.28
CA GLU A 133 -2.29 -3.40 -1.77
C GLU A 133 -1.10 -2.74 -1.09
N GLU A 134 -1.08 -1.41 -0.97
CA GLU A 134 -0.04 -0.69 -0.24
C GLU A 134 0.03 -1.14 1.24
N LYS A 135 -1.13 -1.24 1.91
CA LYS A 135 -1.23 -1.72 3.29
C LYS A 135 -0.72 -3.16 3.44
N LEU A 136 -1.02 -4.04 2.48
CA LEU A 136 -0.51 -5.41 2.47
C LEU A 136 1.01 -5.45 2.31
N GLU A 137 1.57 -4.65 1.40
CA GLU A 137 3.03 -4.60 1.21
C GLU A 137 3.75 -4.05 2.45
N GLU A 138 3.17 -3.06 3.15
CA GLU A 138 3.67 -2.57 4.44
C GLU A 138 3.56 -3.64 5.55
N ALA A 139 2.46 -4.38 5.61
CA ALA A 139 2.30 -5.49 6.56
C ALA A 139 3.26 -6.65 6.29
N LEU A 140 3.50 -7.00 5.02
CA LEU A 140 4.48 -8.01 4.62
C LEU A 140 5.91 -7.56 4.91
N LEU A 141 6.19 -6.26 4.82
CA LEU A 141 7.47 -5.69 5.22
C LEU A 141 7.69 -5.83 6.73
N ARG A 142 6.66 -5.58 7.53
CA ARG A 142 6.68 -5.83 8.98
C ARG A 142 6.91 -7.32 9.29
N GLN A 143 6.15 -8.21 8.66
CA GLN A 143 6.33 -9.66 8.80
C GLN A 143 7.76 -10.10 8.41
N ALA A 144 8.38 -9.48 7.40
CA ALA A 144 9.78 -9.76 7.05
C ALA A 144 10.74 -9.40 8.18
N LYS A 145 10.51 -8.26 8.84
CA LYS A 145 11.29 -7.83 10.01
C LYS A 145 11.13 -8.83 11.15
N ASP A 146 9.90 -9.25 11.41
CA ASP A 146 9.58 -10.21 12.46
C ASP A 146 10.21 -11.57 12.19
N LEU A 147 10.14 -12.05 10.94
CA LEU A 147 10.77 -13.29 10.51
C LEU A 147 12.29 -13.24 10.73
N ALA A 148 12.96 -12.13 10.38
CA ALA A 148 14.39 -11.97 10.61
C ALA A 148 14.75 -12.05 12.11
N HIS A 149 13.95 -11.43 12.98
CA HIS A 149 14.13 -11.53 14.43
C HIS A 149 13.82 -12.93 14.98
N LEU A 150 12.80 -13.61 14.44
CA LEU A 150 12.46 -14.98 14.83
C LEU A 150 13.53 -15.97 14.40
N GLU A 151 14.10 -15.82 13.21
CA GLU A 151 15.23 -16.63 12.73
C GLU A 151 16.46 -16.44 13.64
N GLU A 152 16.79 -15.20 14.01
CA GLU A 152 17.85 -14.92 14.96
C GLU A 152 17.57 -15.56 16.34
N SER A 153 16.33 -15.43 16.83
CA SER A 153 15.89 -16.04 18.09
C SER A 153 16.05 -17.55 18.06
N LEU A 154 15.63 -18.18 16.97
CA LEU A 154 15.69 -19.61 16.76
C LEU A 154 17.15 -20.09 16.75
N GLU A 155 18.05 -19.40 16.02
CA GLU A 155 19.48 -19.72 16.01
C GLU A 155 20.07 -19.70 17.43
N ARG A 156 19.67 -18.73 18.27
CA ARG A 156 20.11 -18.64 19.67
C ARG A 156 19.59 -19.78 20.52
N VAL A 157 18.32 -20.17 20.43
CA VAL A 157 17.74 -21.21 21.31
C VAL A 157 17.90 -22.62 20.77
N ARG A 158 18.40 -22.80 19.54
CA ARG A 158 18.48 -24.09 18.84
C ARG A 158 19.21 -25.18 19.64
N HIS A 159 20.22 -24.80 20.42
CA HIS A 159 21.03 -25.72 21.21
C HIS A 159 20.30 -26.29 22.44
N LEU A 160 19.20 -25.67 22.89
CA LEU A 160 18.36 -26.22 23.97
C LEU A 160 17.67 -27.53 23.55
N GLY A 161 17.34 -27.66 22.26
CA GLY A 161 16.62 -28.82 21.72
C GLY A 161 15.21 -29.00 22.29
N GLY A 162 14.59 -30.16 22.01
CA GLY A 162 13.29 -30.53 22.56
C GLY A 162 12.06 -30.17 21.71
N ALA A 163 10.87 -30.53 22.21
CA ALA A 163 9.60 -30.40 21.48
C ALA A 163 9.21 -28.93 21.21
N LYS A 164 9.43 -28.03 22.19
CA LYS A 164 9.17 -26.59 22.03
C LYS A 164 10.05 -25.95 20.95
N VAL A 165 11.34 -26.31 20.86
CA VAL A 165 12.24 -25.81 19.80
C VAL A 165 11.80 -26.32 18.42
N ARG A 166 11.42 -27.61 18.30
CA ARG A 166 10.88 -28.16 17.04
C ARG A 166 9.58 -27.47 16.61
N ARG A 167 8.71 -27.13 17.56
CA ARG A 167 7.48 -26.35 17.30
C ARG A 167 7.82 -24.95 16.79
N LEU A 168 8.81 -24.28 17.38
CA LEU A 168 9.31 -22.98 16.90
C LEU A 168 9.92 -23.10 15.49
N GLU A 169 10.76 -24.12 15.22
CA GLU A 169 11.33 -24.37 13.89
C GLU A 169 10.22 -24.50 12.84
N LYS A 170 9.17 -25.29 13.13
CA LYS A 170 8.02 -25.46 12.24
C LYS A 170 7.23 -24.16 12.02
N LEU A 171 6.96 -23.40 13.09
CA LEU A 171 6.25 -22.13 12.97
C LEU A 171 7.04 -21.12 12.13
N VAL A 172 8.35 -21.00 12.36
CA VAL A 172 9.23 -20.12 11.57
C VAL A 172 9.27 -20.55 10.10
N GLU A 173 9.27 -21.85 9.82
CA GLU A 173 9.18 -22.37 8.45
C GLU A 173 7.85 -22.00 7.79
N THR A 174 6.72 -22.17 8.48
CA THR A 174 5.39 -21.76 7.99
C THR A 174 5.34 -20.25 7.72
N VAL A 175 5.87 -19.41 8.61
CA VAL A 175 5.93 -17.95 8.39
C VAL A 175 6.82 -17.61 7.20
N ARG A 176 7.94 -18.32 7.02
CA ARG A 176 8.84 -18.15 5.87
C ARG A 176 8.16 -18.51 4.56
N GLU A 177 7.39 -19.60 4.53
CA GLU A 177 6.61 -20.01 3.36
C GLU A 177 5.53 -18.97 3.03
N ALA A 178 4.75 -18.54 4.02
CA ALA A 178 3.75 -17.49 3.86
C ALA A 178 4.38 -16.18 3.32
N GLN A 179 5.54 -15.78 3.84
CA GLN A 179 6.26 -14.59 3.38
C GLN A 179 6.71 -14.70 1.91
N LYS A 180 7.11 -15.89 1.45
CA LYS A 180 7.48 -16.16 0.05
C LYS A 180 6.25 -16.10 -0.87
N GLU A 181 5.11 -16.58 -0.40
CA GLU A 181 3.83 -16.52 -1.13
C GLU A 181 3.18 -15.13 -1.10
N GLY A 182 3.71 -14.21 -0.28
CA GLY A 182 3.14 -12.86 -0.11
C GLY A 182 1.85 -12.86 0.70
N LEU A 183 1.72 -13.79 1.63
CA LEU A 183 0.60 -13.95 2.55
C LEU A 183 1.01 -13.54 3.99
N LEU A 184 0.07 -12.94 4.73
CA LEU A 184 0.27 -12.66 6.15
C LEU A 184 -0.10 -13.88 7.00
N ALA A 185 0.79 -14.24 7.91
CA ALA A 185 0.64 -15.33 8.87
C ALA A 185 0.69 -14.76 10.30
N GLN A 186 -0.23 -13.83 10.61
CA GLN A 186 -0.21 -13.05 11.87
C GLN A 186 -0.29 -13.95 13.10
N ALA A 187 -1.21 -14.91 13.11
CA ALA A 187 -1.38 -15.83 14.24
C ALA A 187 -0.15 -16.74 14.42
N GLU A 188 0.50 -17.15 13.34
CA GLU A 188 1.74 -17.93 13.38
C GLU A 188 2.92 -17.09 13.89
N VAL A 189 3.02 -15.83 13.47
CA VAL A 189 4.04 -14.88 13.94
C VAL A 189 3.88 -14.61 15.44
N GLU A 190 2.66 -14.35 15.91
CA GLU A 190 2.37 -14.15 17.34
C GLU A 190 2.72 -15.40 18.17
N ARG A 191 2.30 -16.59 17.72
CA ARG A 191 2.65 -17.87 18.36
C ARG A 191 4.15 -18.16 18.33
N ALA A 192 4.84 -17.80 17.26
CA ALA A 192 6.29 -17.96 17.16
C ALA A 192 7.01 -16.99 18.10
N ARG A 193 6.55 -15.74 18.22
CA ARG A 193 7.11 -14.74 19.15
C ARG A 193 6.94 -15.16 20.60
N SER A 194 5.74 -15.58 21.01
CA SER A 194 5.50 -16.04 22.39
C SER A 194 6.39 -17.23 22.74
N LEU A 195 6.46 -18.22 21.86
CA LEU A 195 7.29 -19.41 22.05
C LEU A 195 8.80 -19.08 22.04
N ALA A 196 9.24 -18.17 21.16
CA ALA A 196 10.62 -17.70 21.12
C ALA A 196 10.99 -16.93 22.41
N LEU A 197 10.09 -16.11 22.93
CA LEU A 197 10.26 -15.41 24.20
C LEU A 197 10.38 -16.41 25.35
N GLU A 198 9.47 -17.38 25.46
CA GLU A 198 9.56 -18.45 26.47
C GLU A 198 10.90 -19.19 26.42
N LEU A 199 11.35 -19.60 25.24
CA LEU A 199 12.60 -20.32 25.07
C LEU A 199 13.83 -19.46 25.41
N ARG A 200 13.80 -18.15 25.09
CA ARG A 200 14.84 -17.21 25.49
C ARG A 200 14.86 -17.00 27.00
N LYS A 201 13.69 -16.92 27.65
CA LYS A 201 13.59 -16.85 29.12
C LYS A 201 14.19 -18.09 29.78
N LEU A 202 13.91 -19.27 29.23
CA LEU A 202 14.50 -20.54 29.68
C LEU A 202 16.03 -20.55 29.53
N LEU A 203 16.56 -20.02 28.43
CA LEU A 203 18.01 -19.91 28.22
C LEU A 203 18.66 -19.01 29.29
N GLU A 204 18.16 -17.80 29.48
CA GLU A 204 18.72 -16.84 30.45
C GLU A 204 18.59 -17.34 31.90
N SER A 205 17.46 -17.97 32.25
CA SER A 205 17.26 -18.57 33.59
C SER A 205 18.16 -19.80 33.84
N SER A 206 18.48 -20.57 32.80
CA SER A 206 19.38 -21.73 32.90
C SER A 206 20.85 -21.31 33.05
N VAL A 207 21.25 -20.20 32.41
CA VAL A 207 22.60 -19.61 32.56
C VAL A 207 22.79 -18.98 33.95
N ALA A 208 21.71 -18.49 34.55
CA ALA A 208 21.71 -17.84 35.87
C ALA A 208 21.77 -18.81 37.06
N ARG A 209 21.43 -20.09 36.89
CA ARG A 209 21.50 -21.10 37.96
C ARG A 209 22.93 -21.67 38.03
N PRO A 210 23.69 -21.46 39.12
CA PRO A 210 24.95 -22.20 39.30
C PRO A 210 24.65 -23.70 39.40
N PRO A 211 25.54 -24.58 38.90
CA PRO A 211 25.32 -26.03 38.93
C PRO A 211 25.43 -26.54 40.37
N THR A 212 24.35 -26.45 41.14
CA THR A 212 24.11 -27.34 42.25
C THR A 212 23.20 -28.44 41.75
N LEU A 213 23.76 -29.62 41.51
CA LEU A 213 23.00 -30.87 41.34
C LEU A 213 21.97 -30.94 42.48
N PRO A 214 20.68 -31.05 42.14
CA PRO A 214 20.07 -32.37 42.20
C PRO A 214 19.33 -32.74 40.91
N GLU A 215 19.21 -34.04 40.70
CA GLU A 215 18.56 -34.71 39.57
C GLU A 215 17.24 -34.04 39.18
N ILE A 216 17.17 -33.55 37.94
CA ILE A 216 15.89 -33.39 37.26
C ILE A 216 15.42 -34.81 36.93
N VAL A 217 14.65 -35.40 37.83
CA VAL A 217 13.91 -36.62 37.56
C VAL A 217 12.78 -36.24 36.61
N PHE A 218 12.94 -36.59 35.33
CA PHE A 218 11.80 -36.73 34.44
C PHE A 218 11.06 -37.99 34.89
N GLU A 219 9.96 -37.85 35.64
CA GLU A 219 8.98 -38.92 35.78
C GLU A 219 8.26 -39.06 34.43
N THR A 220 8.85 -39.84 33.52
CA THR A 220 8.11 -40.44 32.41
C THR A 220 7.14 -41.45 33.00
N GLN A 221 5.87 -41.08 33.14
CA GLN A 221 4.80 -42.07 33.20
C GLN A 221 4.68 -42.68 31.80
N GLU A 222 5.33 -43.83 31.59
CA GLU A 222 5.04 -44.73 30.48
C GLU A 222 3.73 -45.48 30.79
N GLU A 223 2.62 -45.00 30.23
CA GLU A 223 1.52 -45.87 29.81
C GLU A 223 1.17 -45.54 28.36
N PRO A 224 1.05 -46.53 27.46
CA PRO A 224 0.73 -46.27 26.07
C PRO A 224 -0.79 -46.08 25.93
N PRO A 225 -1.29 -45.00 25.29
CA PRO A 225 -2.61 -45.04 24.72
C PRO A 225 -2.52 -45.62 23.30
N GLU A 226 -3.43 -46.55 23.04
CA GLU A 226 -3.80 -47.03 21.70
C GLU A 226 -4.22 -45.87 20.80
N ASP A 227 -4.08 -46.08 19.48
CA ASP A 227 -4.40 -45.15 18.41
C ASP A 227 -5.64 -44.26 18.66
N VAL A 228 -5.40 -42.99 19.00
CA VAL A 228 -6.42 -41.94 18.94
C VAL A 228 -5.86 -40.78 18.12
N PHE A 229 -6.53 -40.48 17.02
CA PHE A 229 -6.26 -39.31 16.19
C PHE A 229 -6.55 -38.05 17.01
N LEU A 230 -5.51 -37.39 17.50
CA LEU A 230 -5.61 -36.11 18.20
C LEU A 230 -5.90 -34.99 17.18
N THR A 231 -7.02 -34.31 17.39
CA THR A 231 -7.35 -33.06 16.70
C THR A 231 -6.74 -31.87 17.44
N VAL A 232 -6.59 -30.75 16.74
CA VAL A 232 -5.79 -29.57 17.14
C VAL A 232 -6.26 -28.89 18.44
N GLU A 233 -7.42 -29.25 18.99
CA GLU A 233 -8.02 -28.61 20.17
C GLU A 233 -7.60 -29.23 21.52
N GLU A 234 -7.07 -30.46 21.57
CA GLU A 234 -6.78 -31.15 22.85
C GLU A 234 -5.32 -30.99 23.33
N ALA A 235 -4.51 -30.13 22.69
CA ALA A 235 -3.13 -29.87 23.09
C ALA A 235 -2.97 -28.77 24.17
N GLU A 236 -4.03 -28.05 24.52
CA GLU A 236 -4.00 -26.97 25.52
C GLU A 236 -4.02 -27.49 26.97
N GLU A 237 -4.44 -28.74 27.22
CA GLU A 237 -4.59 -29.27 28.60
C GLU A 237 -3.30 -29.81 29.24
N LEU A 238 -2.16 -29.77 28.54
CA LEU A 238 -0.85 -30.20 29.05
C LEU A 238 0.19 -29.07 29.08
N GLU A 239 -0.24 -27.81 29.21
CA GLU A 239 0.65 -26.66 29.41
C GLU A 239 0.65 -26.23 30.89
N GLY A 240 1.60 -26.75 31.67
CA GLY A 240 1.94 -26.14 32.96
C GLY A 240 2.61 -24.79 32.72
N GLU A 241 1.96 -23.69 33.17
CA GLU A 241 2.56 -22.36 33.19
C GLU A 241 3.85 -22.38 34.02
N LEU A 242 4.97 -22.05 33.40
CA LEU A 242 6.27 -21.94 34.06
C LEU A 242 6.44 -20.52 34.60
N ILE A 243 6.09 -20.32 35.88
CA ILE A 243 6.32 -19.06 36.60
C ILE A 243 7.82 -19.00 36.91
N VAL A 244 8.56 -18.14 36.20
CA VAL A 244 9.97 -17.86 36.50
C VAL A 244 10.00 -16.84 37.64
N ASP A 245 10.52 -17.26 38.80
CA ASP A 245 10.63 -16.41 39.98
C ASP A 245 11.77 -15.39 39.81
N LEU A 246 11.43 -14.17 39.40
CA LEU A 246 12.37 -13.08 39.10
C LEU A 246 13.25 -12.69 40.32
N GLU A 247 12.77 -12.95 41.55
CA GLU A 247 13.49 -12.62 42.79
C GLU A 247 14.67 -13.55 43.09
N ALA A 248 14.75 -14.73 42.46
CA ALA A 248 15.80 -15.73 42.68
C ALA A 248 16.95 -15.69 41.65
N LEU A 249 16.90 -14.74 40.69
CA LEU A 249 17.89 -14.58 39.63
C LEU A 249 18.93 -13.48 39.96
N PRO A 250 20.17 -13.57 39.45
CA PRO A 250 21.12 -12.44 39.49
C PRO A 250 20.52 -11.19 38.85
N GLU A 251 20.76 -10.00 39.40
CA GLU A 251 20.17 -8.72 38.92
C GLU A 251 20.39 -8.48 37.41
N GLU A 252 21.49 -8.96 36.85
CA GLU A 252 21.78 -8.86 35.41
C GLU A 252 20.88 -9.74 34.54
N ALA A 253 20.53 -10.94 35.00
CA ALA A 253 19.64 -11.85 34.28
C ALA A 253 18.18 -11.36 34.33
N ALA A 254 17.73 -10.84 35.47
CA ALA A 254 16.41 -10.22 35.61
C ALA A 254 16.25 -9.03 34.64
N ARG A 255 17.24 -8.14 34.56
CA ARG A 255 17.22 -7.00 33.61
C ARG A 255 17.19 -7.44 32.14
N ARG A 256 17.86 -8.53 31.78
CA ARG A 256 17.82 -9.09 30.41
C ARG A 256 16.44 -9.68 30.09
N LEU A 257 15.80 -10.34 31.05
CA LEU A 257 14.44 -10.86 30.90
C LEU A 257 13.43 -9.73 30.73
N GLU A 258 13.49 -8.69 31.56
CA GLU A 258 12.64 -7.49 31.45
C GLU A 258 12.82 -6.81 30.08
N ALA A 259 14.06 -6.68 29.61
CA ALA A 259 14.34 -6.10 28.30
C ALA A 259 13.72 -6.91 27.14
N LEU A 260 13.75 -8.24 27.23
CA LEU A 260 13.10 -9.11 26.23
C LEU A 260 11.57 -8.97 26.25
N GLU A 261 10.97 -8.86 27.43
CA GLU A 261 9.53 -8.64 27.57
C GLU A 261 9.10 -7.27 27.01
N VAL A 262 9.84 -6.21 27.35
CA VAL A 262 9.60 -4.85 26.83
C VAL A 262 9.70 -4.80 25.31
N GLU A 263 10.67 -5.52 24.72
CA GLU A 263 10.80 -5.56 23.26
C GLU A 263 9.59 -6.23 22.59
N GLU A 264 9.13 -7.37 23.11
CA GLU A 264 7.97 -8.09 22.56
C GLU A 264 6.66 -7.34 22.80
N GLU A 265 6.46 -6.76 23.98
CA GLU A 265 5.30 -5.91 24.27
C GLU A 265 5.28 -4.63 23.43
N GLY A 266 6.46 -4.05 23.15
CA GLY A 266 6.60 -2.95 22.21
C GLY A 266 6.16 -3.32 20.80
N ARG A 267 6.55 -4.50 20.31
CA ARG A 267 6.10 -5.01 19.01
C ARG A 267 4.60 -5.26 18.99
N ARG A 268 4.05 -5.86 20.06
CA ARG A 268 2.61 -6.08 20.20
C ARG A 268 1.84 -4.76 20.22
N LEU A 269 2.34 -3.75 20.94
CA LEU A 269 1.78 -2.41 20.92
C LEU A 269 1.81 -1.78 19.53
N GLU A 270 2.94 -1.86 18.81
CA GLU A 270 3.04 -1.36 17.43
C GLU A 270 2.01 -2.01 16.51
N GLU A 271 1.62 -3.26 16.76
CA GLU A 271 0.62 -4.00 15.98
C GLU A 271 -0.80 -3.51 16.29
N LEU A 272 -1.13 -3.37 17.57
CA LEU A 272 -2.39 -2.79 18.03
C LEU A 272 -2.59 -1.37 17.53
N LEU A 273 -1.54 -0.54 17.57
CA LEU A 273 -1.57 0.83 17.07
C LEU A 273 -1.82 0.90 15.57
N ALA A 274 -1.21 -0.01 14.80
CA ALA A 274 -1.44 -0.09 13.36
C ALA A 274 -2.88 -0.51 13.03
N ARG A 275 -3.43 -1.47 13.78
CA ARG A 275 -4.79 -1.98 13.59
C ARG A 275 -5.88 -0.98 14.01
N HIS A 276 -5.69 -0.31 15.14
CA HIS A 276 -6.70 0.54 15.77
C HIS A 276 -6.35 2.03 15.72
N ALA A 277 -5.64 2.48 14.67
CA ALA A 277 -5.18 3.87 14.53
C ALA A 277 -6.30 4.93 14.69
N HIS A 278 -7.55 4.59 14.34
CA HIS A 278 -8.71 5.48 14.43
C HIS A 278 -9.30 5.60 15.85
N LEU A 279 -8.93 4.73 16.79
CA LEU A 279 -9.43 4.69 18.16
C LEU A 279 -8.46 5.27 19.19
N LEU A 280 -7.26 5.69 18.77
CA LEU A 280 -6.18 6.09 19.69
C LEU A 280 -6.51 7.36 20.51
N GLN A 281 -7.43 8.19 20.01
CA GLN A 281 -7.87 9.42 20.67
C GLN A 281 -9.12 9.22 21.55
N GLU A 282 -9.64 7.99 21.63
CA GLU A 282 -10.83 7.72 22.45
C GLU A 282 -10.53 7.93 23.95
N PRO A 283 -11.43 8.55 24.73
CA PRO A 283 -11.18 8.86 26.15
C PRO A 283 -10.88 7.64 27.02
N THR A 284 -11.40 6.46 26.66
CA THR A 284 -11.15 5.19 27.35
C THR A 284 -9.81 4.56 26.98
N VAL A 285 -9.28 4.84 25.79
CA VAL A 285 -8.07 4.22 25.22
C VAL A 285 -6.84 5.09 25.45
N SER A 286 -6.96 6.40 25.21
CA SER A 286 -5.86 7.38 25.31
C SER A 286 -5.07 7.33 26.64
N PRO A 287 -5.69 7.31 27.83
CA PRO A 287 -4.93 7.25 29.09
C PRO A 287 -4.21 5.91 29.27
N LEU A 288 -4.85 4.79 28.93
CA LEU A 288 -4.23 3.46 29.00
C LEU A 288 -3.06 3.34 28.02
N LEU A 289 -3.20 3.88 26.81
CA LEU A 289 -2.13 3.93 25.83
C LEU A 289 -0.93 4.72 26.35
N ALA A 290 -1.17 5.90 26.93
CA ALA A 290 -0.10 6.73 27.49
C ALA A 290 0.61 6.02 28.65
N GLU A 291 -0.12 5.32 29.52
CA GLU A 291 0.46 4.51 30.59
C GLU A 291 1.34 3.37 30.05
N VAL A 292 0.84 2.61 29.06
CA VAL A 292 1.60 1.52 28.42
C VAL A 292 2.85 2.05 27.72
N GLN A 293 2.74 3.15 26.96
CA GLN A 293 3.90 3.78 26.31
C GLN A 293 4.94 4.25 27.33
N ALA A 294 4.51 4.89 28.42
CA ALA A 294 5.42 5.34 29.47
C ALA A 294 6.14 4.18 30.19
N LEU A 295 5.47 3.04 30.39
CA LEU A 295 6.09 1.84 30.97
C LEU A 295 7.16 1.27 30.04
N LEU A 296 6.85 1.11 28.75
CA LEU A 296 7.78 0.58 27.75
C LEU A 296 8.97 1.52 27.50
N GLU A 297 8.75 2.84 27.44
CA GLU A 297 9.82 3.84 27.35
C GLU A 297 10.72 3.85 28.60
N ALA A 298 10.15 3.57 29.77
CA ALA A 298 10.90 3.41 31.01
C ALA A 298 11.64 2.06 31.12
N GLY A 299 11.54 1.20 30.09
CA GLY A 299 12.15 -0.12 30.08
C GLY A 299 11.49 -1.12 31.02
N LYS A 300 10.20 -0.95 31.33
CA LYS A 300 9.43 -1.84 32.21
C LYS A 300 8.31 -2.54 31.42
N PRO A 301 8.06 -3.83 31.69
CA PRO A 301 6.94 -4.53 31.07
C PRO A 301 5.61 -3.92 31.54
N ALA A 302 4.70 -3.71 30.59
CA ALA A 302 3.34 -3.24 30.78
C ALA A 302 2.40 -4.36 31.27
N GLY A 303 2.62 -5.62 30.87
CA GLY A 303 1.88 -6.79 31.35
C GLY A 303 0.35 -6.63 31.28
N GLU A 304 -0.32 -6.69 32.42
CA GLU A 304 -1.78 -6.53 32.53
C GLU A 304 -2.31 -5.25 31.89
N LYS A 305 -1.54 -4.16 31.91
CA LYS A 305 -1.94 -2.88 31.30
C LYS A 305 -2.07 -2.99 29.79
N LEU A 306 -1.23 -3.79 29.14
CA LEU A 306 -1.33 -4.06 27.70
C LEU A 306 -2.59 -4.89 27.38
N SER A 307 -2.89 -5.90 28.19
CA SER A 307 -4.12 -6.70 28.06
C SER A 307 -5.39 -5.85 28.29
N LEU A 308 -5.37 -4.93 29.26
CA LEU A 308 -6.45 -3.98 29.50
C LEU A 308 -6.62 -3.01 28.32
N LEU A 309 -5.52 -2.54 27.72
CA LEU A 309 -5.56 -1.71 26.52
C LEU A 309 -6.19 -2.47 25.34
N GLU A 310 -5.85 -3.74 25.13
CA GLU A 310 -6.46 -4.57 24.09
C GLU A 310 -7.97 -4.78 24.29
N ALA A 311 -8.39 -5.04 25.52
CA ALA A 311 -9.81 -5.16 25.86
C ALA A 311 -10.54 -3.83 25.62
N ALA A 312 -9.94 -2.71 26.04
CA ALA A 312 -10.50 -1.37 25.83
C ALA A 312 -10.61 -1.02 24.33
N LEU A 313 -9.62 -1.41 23.51
CA LEU A 313 -9.66 -1.23 22.05
C LEU A 313 -10.78 -2.04 21.40
N LYS A 314 -10.96 -3.31 21.78
CA LYS A 314 -12.06 -4.16 21.28
C LYS A 314 -13.43 -3.61 21.67
N GLU A 315 -13.58 -3.16 22.91
CA GLU A 315 -14.82 -2.55 23.40
C GLU A 315 -15.10 -1.21 22.69
N ALA A 316 -14.09 -0.35 22.54
CA ALA A 316 -14.20 0.91 21.81
C ALA A 316 -14.60 0.68 20.34
N GLU A 317 -14.06 -0.34 19.68
CA GLU A 317 -14.46 -0.70 18.32
C GLU A 317 -15.93 -1.14 18.24
N ALA A 318 -16.39 -1.99 19.17
CA ALA A 318 -17.78 -2.41 19.24
C ALA A 318 -18.73 -1.23 19.50
N ASN A 319 -18.36 -0.34 20.42
CA ASN A 319 -19.10 0.87 20.73
C ASN A 319 -19.17 1.83 19.53
N LEU A 320 -18.05 2.04 18.82
CA LEU A 320 -18.01 2.86 17.63
C LEU A 320 -18.93 2.29 16.54
N ARG A 321 -18.91 0.96 16.31
CA ARG A 321 -19.83 0.31 15.35
C ARG A 321 -21.29 0.51 15.73
N ALA A 322 -21.63 0.37 17.01
CA ALA A 322 -22.98 0.60 17.51
C ALA A 322 -23.41 2.06 17.35
N GLU A 323 -22.54 3.02 17.65
CA GLU A 323 -22.77 4.45 17.47
C GLU A 323 -23.00 4.79 15.99
N LYS A 324 -22.13 4.31 15.09
CA LYS A 324 -22.28 4.52 13.64
C LYS A 324 -23.59 3.95 13.12
N LYS A 325 -23.99 2.76 13.59
CA LYS A 325 -25.29 2.16 13.24
C LYS A 325 -26.47 3.01 13.75
N ALA A 326 -26.44 3.44 15.01
CA ALA A 326 -27.48 4.29 15.57
C ALA A 326 -27.57 5.63 14.83
N ARG A 327 -26.43 6.22 14.49
CA ARG A 327 -26.33 7.46 13.73
C ARG A 327 -26.87 7.30 12.32
N LEU A 328 -26.53 6.21 11.62
CA LEU A 328 -27.05 5.89 10.29
C LEU A 328 -28.59 5.84 10.30
N ILE A 329 -29.18 5.15 11.27
CA ILE A 329 -30.65 5.07 11.43
C ILE A 329 -31.27 6.46 11.64
N GLN A 330 -30.64 7.32 12.45
CA GLN A 330 -31.10 8.70 12.64
C GLN A 330 -31.04 9.53 11.35
N LEU A 331 -29.98 9.38 10.57
CA LEU A 331 -29.81 10.10 9.30
C LEU A 331 -30.81 9.63 8.25
N GLU A 332 -31.05 8.32 8.13
CA GLU A 332 -32.09 7.77 7.26
C GLU A 332 -33.49 8.26 7.65
N ALA A 333 -33.80 8.29 8.96
CA ALA A 333 -35.08 8.82 9.43
C ALA A 333 -35.28 10.30 9.09
N ARG A 334 -34.20 11.10 9.14
CA ARG A 334 -34.21 12.50 8.70
C ARG A 334 -34.39 12.63 7.19
N LEU A 335 -33.73 11.81 6.38
CA LEU A 335 -33.91 11.84 4.92
C LEU A 335 -35.36 11.53 4.54
N ARG A 336 -35.96 10.52 5.17
CA ARG A 336 -37.37 10.13 4.94
C ARG A 336 -38.35 11.26 5.28
N SER A 337 -38.06 12.07 6.30
CA SER A 337 -38.95 13.17 6.71
C SER A 337 -38.85 14.43 5.85
N LEU A 338 -37.88 14.52 4.93
CA LEU A 338 -37.72 15.70 4.08
C LEU A 338 -38.86 15.81 3.04
N PRO A 339 -39.42 17.02 2.84
CA PRO A 339 -40.46 17.27 1.85
C PRO A 339 -39.87 17.46 0.43
N LEU A 340 -39.05 16.50 0.00
CA LEU A 340 -38.44 16.45 -1.34
C LEU A 340 -38.94 15.22 -2.10
N PRO A 341 -38.98 15.26 -3.44
CA PRO A 341 -39.34 14.11 -4.27
C PRO A 341 -38.33 12.95 -4.10
N GLU A 342 -38.78 11.72 -4.32
CA GLU A 342 -37.96 10.51 -4.14
C GLU A 342 -36.74 10.51 -5.08
N GLU A 343 -36.86 11.06 -6.29
CA GLU A 343 -35.72 11.16 -7.23
C GLU A 343 -34.57 12.03 -6.67
N ALA A 344 -34.89 13.06 -5.88
CA ALA A 344 -33.88 13.92 -5.25
C ALA A 344 -33.19 13.22 -4.06
N LYS A 345 -33.85 12.24 -3.44
CA LYS A 345 -33.32 11.48 -2.30
C LYS A 345 -32.56 10.22 -2.75
N ALA A 346 -32.92 9.65 -3.89
CA ALA A 346 -32.44 8.34 -4.37
C ALA A 346 -30.92 8.17 -4.33
N SER A 347 -30.14 9.19 -4.72
CA SER A 347 -28.67 9.13 -4.67
C SER A 347 -28.14 8.97 -3.24
N LEU A 348 -28.70 9.70 -2.28
CA LEU A 348 -28.30 9.63 -0.88
C LEU A 348 -28.82 8.35 -0.22
N GLU A 349 -29.99 7.86 -0.62
CA GLU A 349 -30.50 6.54 -0.20
C GLU A 349 -29.60 5.40 -0.64
N ALA A 350 -29.09 5.43 -1.88
CA ALA A 350 -28.12 4.46 -2.35
C ALA A 350 -26.81 4.52 -1.55
N ALA A 351 -26.36 5.72 -1.18
CA ALA A 351 -25.17 5.91 -0.35
C ALA A 351 -25.38 5.41 1.09
N PHE A 352 -26.58 5.61 1.68
CA PHE A 352 -26.95 5.03 2.97
C PHE A 352 -27.01 3.50 2.92
N ALA A 353 -27.58 2.91 1.86
CA ALA A 353 -27.60 1.46 1.68
C ALA A 353 -26.19 0.87 1.60
N LEU A 354 -25.27 1.54 0.89
CA LEU A 354 -23.86 1.13 0.84
C LEU A 354 -23.16 1.24 2.21
N ALA A 355 -23.48 2.27 3.00
CA ALA A 355 -22.99 2.41 4.37
C ALA A 355 -23.53 1.30 5.30
N GLU A 356 -24.80 0.92 5.13
CA GLU A 356 -25.40 -0.20 5.85
C GLU A 356 -24.74 -1.54 5.47
N GLU A 357 -24.54 -1.80 4.18
CA GLU A 357 -23.81 -2.97 3.68
C GLU A 357 -22.37 -3.02 4.24
N THR A 358 -21.69 -1.86 4.28
CA THR A 358 -20.34 -1.75 4.88
C THR A 358 -20.35 -2.19 6.36
N LEU A 359 -21.33 -1.74 7.14
CA LEU A 359 -21.47 -2.14 8.56
C LEU A 359 -21.78 -3.64 8.70
N ARG A 360 -22.65 -4.19 7.83
CA ARG A 360 -22.99 -5.62 7.83
C ARG A 360 -21.78 -6.51 7.53
N GLU A 361 -20.90 -6.06 6.64
CA GLU A 361 -19.64 -6.75 6.31
C GLU A 361 -18.55 -6.59 7.39
N GLY A 362 -18.78 -5.75 8.42
CA GLY A 362 -17.86 -5.52 9.53
C GLY A 362 -16.94 -4.30 9.39
N GLY A 363 -17.16 -3.44 8.38
CA GLY A 363 -16.41 -2.21 8.16
C GLY A 363 -17.03 -0.98 8.85
N LEU A 364 -16.29 0.12 8.87
CA LEU A 364 -16.74 1.40 9.42
C LEU A 364 -16.98 2.41 8.28
N PRO A 365 -18.24 2.81 8.00
CA PRO A 365 -18.53 3.80 6.97
C PRO A 365 -18.20 5.22 7.44
N ASP A 366 -17.73 6.07 6.51
CA ASP A 366 -17.62 7.51 6.77
C ASP A 366 -19.00 8.17 6.63
N LEU A 367 -19.56 8.56 7.78
CA LEU A 367 -20.85 9.24 7.85
C LEU A 367 -20.76 10.75 7.58
N LYS A 368 -19.57 11.37 7.63
CA LYS A 368 -19.44 12.83 7.51
C LYS A 368 -19.90 13.32 6.14
N LEU A 369 -19.57 12.56 5.09
CA LEU A 369 -20.00 12.86 3.72
C LEU A 369 -21.53 12.79 3.61
N LEU A 370 -22.15 11.73 4.17
CA LEU A 370 -23.60 11.54 4.17
C LEU A 370 -24.32 12.63 4.96
N GLU A 371 -23.76 13.05 6.09
CA GLU A 371 -24.28 14.17 6.88
C GLU A 371 -24.23 15.49 6.11
N GLY A 372 -23.14 15.73 5.37
CA GLY A 372 -22.99 16.90 4.51
C GLY A 372 -24.02 16.92 3.37
N GLU A 373 -24.22 15.80 2.70
CA GLU A 373 -25.23 15.65 1.65
C GLU A 373 -26.66 15.79 2.19
N LEU A 374 -26.94 15.21 3.36
CA LEU A 374 -28.24 15.38 4.02
C LEU A 374 -28.49 16.84 4.41
N ALA A 375 -27.51 17.51 5.00
CA ALA A 375 -27.60 18.93 5.37
C ALA A 375 -27.83 19.83 4.14
N ARG A 376 -27.26 19.44 2.98
CA ARG A 376 -27.54 20.10 1.70
C ARG A 376 -28.99 19.91 1.28
N LEU A 377 -29.52 18.68 1.28
CA LEU A 377 -30.93 18.44 0.95
C LEU A 377 -31.88 19.15 1.91
N GLU A 378 -31.51 19.24 3.20
CA GLU A 378 -32.23 20.04 4.19
C GLU A 378 -32.22 21.53 3.86
N ALA A 379 -31.08 22.07 3.45
CA ALA A 379 -30.97 23.47 3.01
C ALA A 379 -31.75 23.73 1.72
N GLU A 380 -31.74 22.79 0.78
CA GLU A 380 -32.52 22.86 -0.46
C GLU A 380 -34.01 22.84 -0.17
N ALA A 381 -34.49 21.94 0.69
CA ALA A 381 -35.88 21.89 1.13
C ALA A 381 -36.31 23.22 1.79
N ARG A 382 -35.46 23.78 2.66
CA ARG A 382 -35.72 25.10 3.29
C ARG A 382 -35.76 26.22 2.27
N ARG A 383 -34.90 26.21 1.26
CA ARG A 383 -34.89 27.23 0.21
C ARG A 383 -36.09 27.13 -0.71
N GLN A 384 -36.49 25.92 -1.10
CA GLN A 384 -37.73 25.73 -1.86
C GLN A 384 -38.93 26.25 -1.07
N GLU A 385 -38.96 26.06 0.25
CA GLU A 385 -39.99 26.62 1.13
C GLU A 385 -39.92 28.15 1.21
N GLU A 386 -38.72 28.73 1.40
CA GLU A 386 -38.53 30.19 1.42
C GLU A 386 -38.88 30.85 0.08
N GLU A 387 -38.50 30.24 -1.03
CA GLU A 387 -38.85 30.72 -2.38
C GLU A 387 -40.34 30.64 -2.62
N ARG A 388 -40.99 29.56 -2.19
CA ARG A 388 -42.45 29.46 -2.24
C ARG A 388 -43.10 30.60 -1.45
N ARG A 389 -42.63 30.87 -0.22
CA ARG A 389 -43.12 32.00 0.60
C ARG A 389 -42.87 33.35 -0.07
N LYS A 390 -41.73 33.54 -0.74
CA LYS A 390 -41.43 34.77 -1.50
C LYS A 390 -42.36 34.94 -2.70
N LEU A 391 -42.59 33.88 -3.48
CA LEU A 391 -43.52 33.90 -4.61
C LEU A 391 -44.96 34.17 -4.15
N GLU A 392 -45.37 33.61 -3.03
CA GLU A 392 -46.66 33.89 -2.39
C GLU A 392 -46.76 35.37 -2.00
N ALA A 393 -45.73 35.94 -1.36
CA ALA A 393 -45.70 37.37 -1.01
C ALA A 393 -45.69 38.28 -2.26
N GLU A 394 -44.98 37.90 -3.33
CA GLU A 394 -44.97 38.64 -4.59
C GLU A 394 -46.34 38.59 -5.29
N MET A 395 -47.01 37.43 -5.27
CA MET A 395 -48.37 37.28 -5.76
C MET A 395 -49.33 38.21 -4.99
N GLU A 396 -49.24 38.24 -3.65
CA GLU A 396 -50.05 39.14 -2.83
C GLU A 396 -49.77 40.62 -3.12
N ALA A 397 -48.50 40.99 -3.29
CA ALA A 397 -48.11 42.36 -3.63
C ALA A 397 -48.65 42.78 -5.01
N LEU A 398 -48.48 41.93 -6.02
CA LEU A 398 -49.01 42.17 -7.36
C LEU A 398 -50.55 42.25 -7.35
N ALA A 399 -51.22 41.39 -6.57
CA ALA A 399 -52.66 41.45 -6.39
C ALA A 399 -53.12 42.79 -5.76
N ARG A 400 -52.36 43.33 -4.80
CA ARG A 400 -52.63 44.66 -4.21
C ARG A 400 -52.40 45.79 -5.21
N GLU A 401 -51.32 45.73 -6.01
CA GLU A 401 -51.05 46.70 -7.08
C GLU A 401 -52.16 46.71 -8.13
N LEU A 402 -52.58 45.54 -8.62
CA LEU A 402 -53.64 45.40 -9.62
C LEU A 402 -54.99 45.90 -9.09
N ALA A 403 -55.31 45.61 -7.82
CA ALA A 403 -56.52 46.12 -7.18
C ALA A 403 -56.54 47.65 -7.06
N ALA A 404 -55.37 48.30 -6.90
CA ALA A 404 -55.26 49.74 -6.80
C ALA A 404 -55.42 50.47 -8.15
N LYS A 405 -55.18 49.79 -9.29
CA LYS A 405 -55.22 50.39 -10.64
C LYS A 405 -56.60 50.37 -11.33
N GLY A 406 -57.64 49.83 -10.68
CA GLY A 406 -59.04 49.95 -11.12
C GLY A 406 -59.51 48.91 -12.15
N GLU A 407 -60.65 49.17 -12.81
CA GLU A 407 -61.43 48.19 -13.60
C GLU A 407 -60.67 47.58 -14.79
N ALA A 408 -59.75 48.33 -15.42
CA ALA A 408 -58.98 47.85 -16.57
C ALA A 408 -58.03 46.68 -16.24
N PHE A 409 -57.66 46.52 -14.95
CA PHE A 409 -56.76 45.47 -14.46
C PHE A 409 -57.49 44.33 -13.73
N ALA A 410 -58.81 44.45 -13.53
CA ALA A 410 -59.66 43.44 -12.88
C ALA A 410 -59.55 42.02 -13.49
N PRO A 411 -59.54 41.81 -14.83
CA PRO A 411 -59.44 40.46 -15.38
C PRO A 411 -58.09 39.80 -15.07
N LEU A 412 -57.00 40.58 -15.01
CA LEU A 412 -55.67 40.05 -14.66
C LEU A 412 -55.57 39.71 -13.17
N LEU A 413 -56.30 40.45 -12.31
CA LEU A 413 -56.40 40.16 -10.87
C LEU A 413 -57.16 38.86 -10.60
N GLU A 414 -58.24 38.58 -11.35
CA GLU A 414 -58.97 37.31 -11.25
C GLU A 414 -58.12 36.13 -11.73
N GLU A 415 -57.39 36.31 -12.84
CA GLU A 415 -56.44 35.31 -13.33
C GLU A 415 -55.35 35.00 -12.28
N LEU A 416 -54.74 36.03 -11.67
CA LEU A 416 -53.72 35.87 -10.63
C LEU A 416 -54.24 35.14 -9.38
N ARG A 417 -55.47 35.42 -8.93
CA ARG A 417 -56.09 34.76 -7.77
C ARG A 417 -56.47 33.29 -8.03
N ALA A 418 -56.66 32.93 -9.30
CA ALA A 418 -56.99 31.56 -9.70
C ALA A 418 -55.75 30.66 -9.88
N VAL A 419 -54.53 31.21 -9.82
CA VAL A 419 -53.29 30.44 -9.97
C VAL A 419 -53.05 29.58 -8.72
N PRO A 420 -52.91 28.24 -8.85
CA PRO A 420 -52.55 27.37 -7.74
C PRO A 420 -51.08 27.61 -7.34
N LEU A 421 -50.78 27.43 -6.05
CA LEU A 421 -49.46 27.71 -5.48
C LEU A 421 -48.33 26.95 -6.18
N GLU A 422 -48.57 25.72 -6.64
CA GLU A 422 -47.57 24.92 -7.36
C GLU A 422 -47.23 25.50 -8.75
N ALA A 423 -48.15 26.25 -9.37
CA ALA A 423 -47.96 26.84 -10.70
C ALA A 423 -47.41 28.27 -10.68
N LEU A 424 -47.25 28.87 -9.48
CA LEU A 424 -46.72 30.23 -9.32
C LEU A 424 -45.37 30.47 -10.00
N PRO A 425 -44.37 29.57 -9.93
CA PRO A 425 -43.08 29.79 -10.56
C PRO A 425 -43.17 30.01 -12.08
N GLN A 426 -44.13 29.38 -12.75
CA GLN A 426 -44.29 29.44 -14.21
C GLN A 426 -45.28 30.54 -14.63
N ARG A 427 -46.38 30.72 -13.88
CA ARG A 427 -47.46 31.65 -14.24
C ARG A 427 -47.19 33.10 -13.82
N LEU A 428 -46.47 33.34 -12.73
CA LEU A 428 -46.23 34.69 -12.23
C LEU A 428 -45.42 35.57 -13.20
N PRO A 429 -44.36 35.07 -13.88
CA PRO A 429 -43.67 35.82 -14.94
C PRO A 429 -44.57 36.14 -16.13
N GLU A 430 -45.40 35.19 -16.59
CA GLU A 430 -46.36 35.41 -17.68
C GLU A 430 -47.35 36.54 -17.34
N ILE A 431 -47.87 36.54 -16.10
CA ILE A 431 -48.78 37.56 -15.61
C ILE A 431 -48.08 38.92 -15.49
N LYS A 432 -46.83 38.97 -15.04
CA LYS A 432 -46.01 40.20 -15.00
C LYS A 432 -45.74 40.76 -16.41
N ALA A 433 -45.51 39.91 -17.40
CA ALA A 433 -45.35 40.32 -18.80
C ALA A 433 -46.66 40.90 -19.38
N ARG A 434 -47.80 40.24 -19.12
CA ARG A 434 -49.12 40.76 -19.51
C ARG A 434 -49.47 42.06 -18.80
N TYR A 435 -49.09 42.19 -17.53
CA TYR A 435 -49.20 43.45 -16.79
C TYR A 435 -48.40 44.57 -17.46
N ALA A 436 -47.14 44.33 -17.85
CA ALA A 436 -46.34 45.31 -18.58
C ALA A 436 -46.95 45.71 -19.94
N ALA A 437 -47.51 44.75 -20.67
CA ALA A 437 -48.24 45.02 -21.91
C ALA A 437 -49.50 45.87 -21.68
N LEU A 438 -50.24 45.62 -20.58
CA LEU A 438 -51.38 46.44 -20.17
C LEU A 438 -50.98 47.85 -19.74
N LEU A 439 -49.81 48.03 -19.11
CA LEU A 439 -49.28 49.36 -18.80
C LEU A 439 -48.97 50.17 -20.07
N MET A 440 -48.47 49.52 -21.13
CA MET A 440 -48.29 50.15 -22.44
C MET A 440 -49.62 50.60 -23.04
N THR A 441 -50.65 49.75 -23.02
CA THR A 441 -51.95 50.04 -23.68
C THR A 441 -52.78 51.08 -22.93
N GLN A 442 -52.63 51.19 -21.61
CA GLN A 442 -53.30 52.19 -20.78
C GLN A 442 -52.56 53.54 -20.71
N GLY A 443 -51.41 53.69 -21.38
CA GLY A 443 -50.65 54.95 -21.42
C GLY A 443 -49.80 55.25 -20.18
N GLU A 444 -49.52 54.25 -19.33
CA GLU A 444 -48.68 54.39 -18.14
C GLU A 444 -47.17 54.23 -18.45
N GLU A 445 -46.67 54.95 -19.46
CA GLU A 445 -45.29 54.80 -19.96
C GLU A 445 -44.21 55.05 -18.89
N ALA A 446 -44.49 55.93 -17.92
CA ALA A 446 -43.56 56.24 -16.83
C ALA A 446 -43.35 55.05 -15.88
N ALA A 447 -44.42 54.30 -15.59
CA ALA A 447 -44.37 53.11 -14.72
C ALA A 447 -43.62 51.96 -15.40
N LEU A 448 -43.82 51.78 -16.71
CA LEU A 448 -43.09 50.78 -17.49
C LEU A 448 -41.60 51.11 -17.60
N LYS A 449 -41.23 52.37 -17.90
CA LYS A 449 -39.82 52.79 -17.99
C LYS A 449 -39.08 52.62 -16.66
N ALA A 450 -39.76 52.80 -15.53
CA ALA A 450 -39.18 52.53 -14.21
C ALA A 450 -38.88 51.04 -14.01
N LYS A 451 -39.83 50.15 -14.34
CA LYS A 451 -39.66 48.69 -14.21
C LYS A 451 -38.58 48.13 -15.16
N LEU A 452 -38.47 48.65 -16.38
CA LEU A 452 -37.41 48.25 -17.32
C LEU A 452 -36.01 48.70 -16.85
N LYS A 453 -35.88 49.88 -16.25
CA LYS A 453 -34.61 50.35 -15.68
C LYS A 453 -34.18 49.50 -14.48
N GLU A 454 -35.11 49.17 -13.60
CA GLU A 454 -34.85 48.29 -12.46
C GLU A 454 -34.37 46.89 -12.94
N ALA A 455 -35.03 46.34 -13.97
CA ALA A 455 -34.61 45.09 -14.59
C ALA A 455 -33.23 45.19 -15.28
N GLU A 456 -32.90 46.31 -15.91
CA GLU A 456 -31.59 46.53 -16.53
C GLU A 456 -30.46 46.61 -15.49
N GLU A 457 -30.68 47.31 -14.36
CA GLU A 457 -29.71 47.37 -13.25
C GLU A 457 -29.49 46.01 -12.60
N GLU A 458 -30.57 45.25 -12.41
CA GLU A 458 -30.53 43.90 -11.88
C GLU A 458 -29.79 42.92 -12.81
N LEU A 459 -30.04 42.98 -14.12
CA LEU A 459 -29.31 42.15 -15.08
C LEU A 459 -27.82 42.50 -15.13
N LYS A 460 -27.46 43.79 -15.06
CA LYS A 460 -26.06 44.24 -14.96
C LYS A 460 -25.36 43.68 -13.73
N ALA A 461 -26.06 43.56 -12.60
CA ALA A 461 -25.52 42.98 -11.37
C ALA A 461 -25.28 41.46 -11.50
N LEU A 462 -26.16 40.72 -12.19
CA LEU A 462 -26.07 39.26 -12.35
C LEU A 462 -25.11 38.82 -13.46
N ARG A 463 -24.90 39.67 -14.46
CA ARG A 463 -24.03 39.40 -15.62
C ARG A 463 -22.65 38.83 -15.27
N PRO A 464 -21.82 39.43 -14.40
CA PRO A 464 -20.47 38.91 -14.15
C PRO A 464 -20.48 37.48 -13.57
N GLU A 465 -21.43 37.17 -12.68
CA GLU A 465 -21.54 35.85 -12.05
C GLU A 465 -22.10 34.80 -13.02
N ALA A 466 -23.11 35.16 -13.81
CA ALA A 466 -23.68 34.29 -14.85
C ALA A 466 -22.65 33.89 -15.92
N LEU A 467 -21.83 34.84 -16.37
CA LEU A 467 -20.75 34.59 -17.34
C LEU A 467 -19.66 33.66 -16.75
N ALA A 468 -19.29 33.87 -15.48
CA ALA A 468 -18.30 33.06 -14.80
C ALA A 468 -18.75 31.60 -14.61
N LEU A 469 -20.05 31.37 -14.42
CA LEU A 469 -20.67 30.05 -14.24
C LEU A 469 -21.11 29.39 -15.55
N GLY A 470 -20.92 30.07 -16.69
CA GLY A 470 -21.21 29.51 -18.02
C GLY A 470 -22.67 29.58 -18.48
N LEU A 471 -23.49 30.44 -17.88
CA LEU A 471 -24.92 30.61 -18.17
C LEU A 471 -25.18 31.57 -19.35
N TRP A 472 -24.51 31.34 -20.48
CA TRP A 472 -24.54 32.25 -21.64
C TRP A 472 -25.93 32.37 -22.27
N GLU A 473 -26.63 31.25 -22.46
CA GLU A 473 -27.92 31.22 -23.14
C GLU A 473 -29.03 31.93 -22.34
N SER A 474 -29.03 31.77 -21.02
CA SER A 474 -30.01 32.42 -20.13
C SER A 474 -29.77 33.92 -20.01
N LEU A 475 -28.49 34.33 -20.05
CA LEU A 475 -28.12 35.74 -20.10
C LEU A 475 -28.52 36.39 -21.42
N GLU A 476 -28.24 35.74 -22.57
CA GLU A 476 -28.63 36.25 -23.90
C GLU A 476 -30.15 36.41 -24.01
N LYS A 477 -30.93 35.43 -23.54
CA LYS A 477 -32.40 35.53 -23.51
C LYS A 477 -32.90 36.73 -22.70
N ALA A 478 -32.27 37.01 -21.54
CA ALA A 478 -32.64 38.16 -20.72
C ALA A 478 -32.23 39.50 -21.35
N GLU A 479 -31.05 39.56 -22.01
CA GLU A 479 -30.59 40.74 -22.74
C GLU A 479 -31.47 41.04 -23.97
N GLU A 480 -31.90 40.01 -24.70
CA GLU A 480 -32.81 40.15 -25.84
C GLU A 480 -34.21 40.64 -25.43
N ALA A 481 -34.74 40.16 -24.31
CA ALA A 481 -36.05 40.60 -23.80
C ALA A 481 -36.04 42.10 -23.44
N LEU A 482 -34.98 42.58 -22.78
CA LEU A 482 -34.81 44.01 -22.50
C LEU A 482 -34.68 44.84 -23.78
N ALA A 483 -33.95 44.33 -24.78
CA ALA A 483 -33.79 45.01 -26.07
C ALA A 483 -35.13 45.16 -26.83
N LYS A 484 -36.08 44.23 -26.63
CA LYS A 484 -37.43 44.29 -27.19
C LYS A 484 -38.40 45.16 -26.37
N GLY A 485 -37.97 45.68 -25.21
CA GLY A 485 -38.81 46.45 -24.30
C GLY A 485 -39.75 45.59 -23.44
N GLU A 486 -39.47 44.30 -23.33
CA GLU A 486 -40.20 43.34 -22.50
C GLU A 486 -39.51 43.16 -21.14
N LEU A 487 -40.24 42.75 -20.11
CA LEU A 487 -39.65 42.43 -18.81
C LEU A 487 -39.01 41.03 -18.86
N PRO A 488 -37.68 40.91 -18.67
CA PRO A 488 -37.01 39.61 -18.59
C PRO A 488 -37.39 38.85 -17.31
N ASP A 489 -37.33 37.51 -17.37
CA ASP A 489 -37.46 36.67 -16.18
C ASP A 489 -36.13 36.58 -15.40
N LEU A 490 -35.82 37.64 -14.66
CA LEU A 490 -34.60 37.72 -13.85
C LEU A 490 -34.67 36.81 -12.60
N ALA A 491 -35.87 36.40 -12.19
CA ALA A 491 -36.05 35.46 -11.10
C ALA A 491 -35.55 34.06 -11.49
N ALA A 492 -35.85 33.61 -12.71
CA ALA A 492 -35.28 32.39 -13.27
C ALA A 492 -33.75 32.46 -13.39
N LEU A 493 -33.21 33.56 -13.94
CA LEU A 493 -31.76 33.74 -14.08
C LEU A 493 -31.04 33.73 -12.71
N ARG A 494 -31.60 34.38 -11.69
CA ARG A 494 -31.06 34.36 -10.31
C ARG A 494 -30.99 32.95 -9.74
N ARG A 495 -32.05 32.14 -9.96
CA ARG A 495 -32.09 30.75 -9.53
C ARG A 495 -31.02 29.92 -10.22
N GLU A 496 -30.88 30.05 -11.53
CA GLU A 496 -29.86 29.33 -12.29
C GLU A 496 -28.45 29.71 -11.86
N VAL A 497 -28.18 31.00 -11.62
CA VAL A 497 -26.89 31.49 -11.09
C VAL A 497 -26.61 30.90 -9.71
N ALA A 498 -27.59 30.92 -8.81
CA ALA A 498 -27.44 30.35 -7.48
C ALA A 498 -27.19 28.84 -7.52
N GLN A 499 -27.95 28.09 -8.34
CA GLN A 499 -27.80 26.65 -8.52
C GLN A 499 -26.44 26.30 -9.13
N ALA A 500 -26.02 27.00 -10.19
CA ALA A 500 -24.74 26.74 -10.85
C ALA A 500 -23.55 27.03 -9.93
N ARG A 501 -23.63 28.10 -9.12
CA ARG A 501 -22.61 28.43 -8.11
C ARG A 501 -22.45 27.31 -7.09
N GLU A 502 -23.57 26.77 -6.63
CA GLU A 502 -23.55 25.71 -5.62
C GLU A 502 -23.08 24.39 -6.16
N ALA A 503 -23.52 24.03 -7.37
CA ALA A 503 -23.02 22.86 -8.07
C ALA A 503 -21.50 22.94 -8.24
N ALA A 504 -20.98 24.08 -8.73
CA ALA A 504 -19.54 24.30 -8.90
C ALA A 504 -18.78 24.22 -7.57
N ARG A 505 -19.33 24.83 -6.50
CA ARG A 505 -18.72 24.76 -5.17
C ARG A 505 -18.69 23.32 -4.63
N GLN A 506 -19.75 22.55 -4.84
CA GLN A 506 -19.83 21.17 -4.36
C GLN A 506 -18.87 20.26 -5.09
N GLU A 507 -18.82 20.35 -6.43
CA GLU A 507 -17.85 19.60 -7.22
C GLU A 507 -16.42 19.85 -6.73
N ALA A 508 -16.08 21.11 -6.44
CA ALA A 508 -14.79 21.47 -5.88
C ALA A 508 -14.57 20.93 -4.46
N LEU A 509 -15.58 20.96 -3.57
CA LEU A 509 -15.46 20.42 -2.20
C LEU A 509 -15.37 18.89 -2.18
N GLU A 510 -16.07 18.20 -3.07
CA GLU A 510 -15.97 16.76 -3.26
C GLU A 510 -14.57 16.39 -3.74
N GLU A 511 -14.05 17.11 -4.74
CA GLU A 511 -12.69 16.89 -5.25
C GLU A 511 -11.64 17.15 -4.16
N LEU A 512 -11.78 18.22 -3.37
CA LEU A 512 -10.90 18.51 -2.24
C LEU A 512 -10.96 17.42 -1.15
N SER A 513 -12.13 16.87 -0.86
CA SER A 513 -12.27 15.79 0.13
C SER A 513 -11.64 14.49 -0.36
N ARG A 514 -11.71 14.19 -1.66
CA ARG A 514 -10.96 13.07 -2.25
C ARG A 514 -9.45 13.29 -2.17
N MET A 515 -8.98 14.52 -2.40
CA MET A 515 -7.58 14.87 -2.26
C MET A 515 -7.10 14.82 -0.81
N GLU A 516 -7.98 15.09 0.15
CA GLU A 516 -7.70 14.99 1.59
C GLU A 516 -7.38 13.54 1.99
N ALA A 517 -8.20 12.57 1.57
CA ALA A 517 -7.93 11.15 1.80
C ALA A 517 -6.59 10.69 1.17
N LEU A 518 -6.21 11.25 0.01
CA LEU A 518 -4.90 11.00 -0.58
C LEU A 518 -3.77 11.66 0.21
N ALA A 519 -3.99 12.83 0.79
CA ALA A 519 -3.01 13.55 1.60
C ALA A 519 -2.72 12.84 2.93
N GLU A 520 -3.70 12.14 3.51
CA GLU A 520 -3.53 11.34 4.74
C GLU A 520 -2.43 10.29 4.59
N ARG A 521 -2.31 9.70 3.39
CA ARG A 521 -1.26 8.73 3.09
C ARG A 521 0.13 9.34 3.22
N PHE A 522 0.29 10.63 2.94
CA PHE A 522 1.58 11.34 2.99
C PHE A 522 1.87 12.03 4.33
N LEU A 523 1.14 11.71 5.41
CA LEU A 523 1.49 12.19 6.75
C LEU A 523 2.90 11.75 7.14
N GLY A 524 3.71 12.68 7.67
CA GLY A 524 5.14 12.48 7.92
C GLY A 524 6.04 12.61 6.67
N PHE A 525 5.44 12.70 5.47
CA PHE A 525 6.13 12.89 4.19
C PHE A 525 5.69 14.19 3.48
N GLY A 526 5.20 15.18 4.24
CA GLY A 526 4.79 16.49 3.73
C GLY A 526 3.31 16.64 3.39
N GLY A 527 2.47 15.65 3.74
CA GLY A 527 1.02 15.73 3.64
C GLY A 527 0.41 16.84 4.50
N GLU A 528 1.04 17.24 5.60
CA GLU A 528 0.59 18.31 6.49
C GLU A 528 0.46 19.66 5.77
N GLY A 529 1.37 19.93 4.83
CA GLY A 529 1.30 21.13 3.99
C GLY A 529 0.09 21.10 3.06
N VAL A 530 -0.28 19.92 2.55
CA VAL A 530 -1.45 19.74 1.70
C VAL A 530 -2.75 19.88 2.50
N PHE A 531 -2.81 19.36 3.74
CA PHE A 531 -3.98 19.59 4.62
C PHE A 531 -4.25 21.07 4.88
N ARG A 532 -3.20 21.85 5.14
CA ARG A 532 -3.33 23.30 5.32
C ARG A 532 -3.88 23.97 4.07
N LEU A 533 -3.34 23.62 2.89
CA LEU A 533 -3.84 24.13 1.61
C LEU A 533 -5.31 23.73 1.37
N ILE A 534 -5.70 22.49 1.69
CA ILE A 534 -7.09 22.03 1.58
C ILE A 534 -8.01 22.84 2.50
N ALA A 535 -7.61 23.08 3.75
CA ALA A 535 -8.39 23.89 4.68
C ALA A 535 -8.55 25.33 4.20
N GLU A 536 -7.49 25.93 3.66
CA GLU A 536 -7.51 27.27 3.06
C GLU A 536 -8.43 27.35 1.83
N GLU A 537 -8.39 26.36 0.94
CA GLU A 537 -9.27 26.30 -0.24
C GLU A 537 -10.74 26.04 0.16
N LYS A 538 -11.01 25.16 1.15
CA LYS A 538 -12.37 24.90 1.65
C LYS A 538 -13.01 26.14 2.28
N ALA A 539 -12.21 27.08 2.79
CA ALA A 539 -12.70 28.34 3.35
C ALA A 539 -13.14 29.36 2.28
N LYS A 540 -12.75 29.18 1.01
CA LYS A 540 -13.10 30.11 -0.07
C LYS A 540 -14.56 29.95 -0.51
N PRO A 541 -15.20 31.02 -1.01
CA PRO A 541 -16.57 30.96 -1.53
C PRO A 541 -16.70 30.06 -2.76
N LEU A 542 -15.64 29.97 -3.57
CA LEU A 542 -15.52 29.03 -4.69
C LEU A 542 -14.13 28.36 -4.58
N PRO A 543 -14.06 27.14 -4.04
CA PRO A 543 -12.79 26.42 -3.90
C PRO A 543 -12.19 26.06 -5.25
N ASP A 544 -10.86 26.07 -5.36
CA ASP A 544 -10.13 25.58 -6.54
C ASP A 544 -9.28 24.35 -6.15
N PRO A 545 -9.57 23.15 -6.68
CA PRO A 545 -8.79 21.95 -6.37
C PRO A 545 -7.42 21.90 -7.06
N THR A 546 -7.17 22.76 -8.06
CA THR A 546 -5.95 22.72 -8.89
C THR A 546 -4.64 22.88 -8.09
N PRO A 547 -4.51 23.81 -7.13
CA PRO A 547 -3.29 23.96 -6.32
C PRO A 547 -3.00 22.73 -5.48
N VAL A 548 -4.05 22.12 -4.90
CA VAL A 548 -3.96 20.90 -4.09
C VAL A 548 -3.54 19.71 -4.96
N ALA A 549 -4.13 19.57 -6.16
CA ALA A 549 -3.75 18.54 -7.13
C ALA A 549 -2.25 18.62 -7.50
N ARG A 550 -1.75 19.83 -7.73
CA ARG A 550 -0.33 20.08 -8.05
C ARG A 550 0.58 19.72 -6.88
N ALA A 551 0.19 20.07 -5.65
CA ALA A 551 0.94 19.74 -4.45
C ALA A 551 1.03 18.22 -4.23
N LEU A 552 -0.10 17.50 -4.38
CA LEU A 552 -0.13 16.04 -4.32
C LEU A 552 0.72 15.40 -5.42
N GLN A 553 0.68 15.93 -6.65
CA GLN A 553 1.52 15.44 -7.74
C GLN A 553 3.02 15.65 -7.45
N ALA A 554 3.39 16.78 -6.83
CA ALA A 554 4.76 17.03 -6.40
C ALA A 554 5.20 16.04 -5.31
N LEU A 555 4.33 15.72 -4.34
CA LEU A 555 4.60 14.69 -3.33
C LEU A 555 4.78 13.30 -3.94
N LYS A 556 3.94 12.91 -4.91
CA LYS A 556 4.09 11.64 -5.64
C LYS A 556 5.45 11.55 -6.34
N ARG A 557 5.85 12.59 -7.06
CA ARG A 557 7.17 12.66 -7.72
C ARG A 557 8.32 12.59 -6.72
N ARG A 558 8.17 13.25 -5.56
CA ARG A 558 9.16 13.19 -4.48
C ARG A 558 9.27 11.78 -3.89
N LEU A 559 8.16 11.07 -3.74
CA LEU A 559 8.14 9.68 -3.28
C LEU A 559 8.87 8.77 -4.27
N GLU A 560 8.58 8.91 -5.58
CA GLU A 560 9.28 8.15 -6.64
C GLU A 560 10.78 8.41 -6.63
N ALA A 561 11.20 9.68 -6.57
CA ALA A 561 12.62 10.04 -6.48
C ALA A 561 13.28 9.45 -5.21
N LYS A 562 12.55 9.42 -4.09
CA LYS A 562 13.06 8.85 -2.85
C LYS A 562 13.20 7.33 -2.92
N ARG A 563 12.26 6.64 -3.58
CA ARG A 563 12.40 5.19 -3.88
C ARG A 563 13.64 4.91 -4.72
N GLU A 564 13.94 5.73 -5.73
CA GLU A 564 15.15 5.57 -6.55
C GLU A 564 16.44 5.80 -5.73
N GLU A 565 16.44 6.81 -4.84
CA GLU A 565 17.56 7.08 -3.92
C GLU A 565 17.81 5.88 -2.99
N VAL A 566 16.75 5.37 -2.35
CA VAL A 566 16.80 4.21 -1.45
C VAL A 566 17.25 2.95 -2.19
N LEU A 567 16.77 2.73 -3.41
CA LEU A 567 17.20 1.59 -4.25
C LEU A 567 18.70 1.63 -4.54
N THR A 568 19.21 2.83 -4.83
CA THR A 568 20.64 3.05 -5.11
C THR A 568 21.48 2.75 -3.86
N ARG A 569 21.07 3.29 -2.71
CA ARG A 569 21.74 3.04 -1.42
C ARG A 569 21.70 1.57 -1.02
N LEU A 570 20.54 0.91 -1.14
CA LEU A 570 20.40 -0.53 -0.92
C LEU A 570 21.36 -1.34 -1.80
N THR A 571 21.44 -1.00 -3.09
CA THR A 571 22.32 -1.70 -4.02
C THR A 571 23.79 -1.52 -3.64
N ALA A 572 24.19 -0.31 -3.24
CA ALA A 572 25.54 -0.04 -2.76
C ALA A 572 25.87 -0.80 -1.46
N LEU A 573 24.92 -0.84 -0.51
CA LEU A 573 25.06 -1.57 0.75
C LEU A 573 25.29 -3.08 0.51
N PHE A 574 24.45 -3.72 -0.33
CA PHE A 574 24.61 -5.14 -0.65
C PHE A 574 25.91 -5.44 -1.40
N GLN A 575 26.33 -4.57 -2.32
CA GLN A 575 27.62 -4.71 -2.99
C GLN A 575 28.80 -4.62 -2.01
N ALA A 576 28.76 -3.66 -1.07
CA ALA A 576 29.80 -3.50 -0.06
C ALA A 576 29.84 -4.68 0.92
N TYR A 577 28.68 -5.18 1.34
CA TYR A 577 28.59 -6.34 2.22
C TYR A 577 29.09 -7.64 1.57
N GLY A 578 28.84 -7.86 0.27
CA GLY A 578 29.33 -9.04 -0.45
C GLY A 578 30.85 -9.22 -0.40
N GLY A 579 31.62 -8.15 -0.21
CA GLY A 579 33.08 -8.21 0.00
C GLY A 579 33.51 -8.65 1.42
N LEU A 580 32.57 -8.77 2.36
CA LEU A 580 32.80 -9.01 3.79
C LEU A 580 32.05 -10.24 4.33
N GLU A 581 31.30 -10.97 3.50
CA GLU A 581 30.42 -12.08 3.88
C GLU A 581 31.15 -13.24 4.61
N GLY A 582 32.47 -13.37 4.43
CA GLY A 582 33.30 -14.36 5.11
C GLY A 582 33.81 -13.95 6.50
N PHE A 583 33.62 -12.70 6.93
CA PHE A 583 34.15 -12.21 8.20
C PHE A 583 33.12 -12.37 9.33
N GLN A 584 33.39 -13.30 10.25
CA GLN A 584 32.52 -13.59 11.39
C GLN A 584 32.88 -12.69 12.57
N SER A 585 32.05 -11.66 12.82
CA SER A 585 32.13 -10.82 14.03
C SER A 585 30.76 -10.65 14.70
N GLU A 586 30.74 -10.07 15.89
CA GLU A 586 29.49 -9.73 16.58
C GLU A 586 28.66 -8.71 15.78
N THR A 587 29.35 -7.73 15.16
CA THR A 587 28.75 -6.73 14.26
C THR A 587 28.13 -7.40 13.03
N HIS A 588 28.77 -8.43 12.47
CA HIS A 588 28.19 -9.25 11.40
C HIS A 588 26.89 -9.95 11.84
N ARG A 589 26.84 -10.50 13.06
CA ARG A 589 25.63 -11.14 13.59
C ARG A 589 24.47 -10.16 13.75
N ARG A 590 24.74 -8.92 14.20
CA ARG A 590 23.74 -7.85 14.32
C ARG A 590 23.27 -7.31 12.96
N LEU A 591 24.15 -7.28 11.96
CA LEU A 591 23.84 -6.79 10.63
C LEU A 591 22.97 -7.77 9.82
N ARG A 592 23.15 -9.09 10.01
CA ARG A 592 22.49 -10.13 9.22
C ARG A 592 20.95 -10.05 9.21
N PRO A 593 20.23 -9.88 10.35
CA PRO A 593 18.77 -9.72 10.34
C PRO A 593 18.31 -8.48 9.56
N LEU A 594 19.06 -7.37 9.68
CA LEU A 594 18.75 -6.13 8.94
C LEU A 594 18.90 -6.33 7.43
N LEU A 595 19.93 -7.06 6.99
CA LEU A 595 20.13 -7.37 5.58
C LEU A 595 19.02 -8.24 5.00
N GLN A 596 18.53 -9.24 5.75
CA GLN A 596 17.38 -10.06 5.34
C GLN A 596 16.13 -9.20 5.15
N PHE A 597 15.84 -8.33 6.11
CA PHE A 597 14.75 -7.36 6.00
C PHE A 597 14.91 -6.44 4.78
N LEU A 598 16.09 -5.84 4.59
CA LEU A 598 16.36 -4.90 3.50
C LEU A 598 16.31 -5.59 2.12
N GLN A 599 16.61 -6.88 2.05
CA GLN A 599 16.48 -7.67 0.82
C GLN A 599 15.00 -7.83 0.45
N SER A 600 14.16 -8.18 1.43
CA SER A 600 12.70 -8.24 1.25
C SER A 600 12.10 -6.87 0.89
N ALA A 601 12.63 -5.79 1.49
CA ALA A 601 12.24 -4.42 1.19
C ALA A 601 12.59 -4.00 -0.24
N LYS A 602 13.78 -4.41 -0.74
CA LYS A 602 14.24 -4.10 -2.10
C LYS A 602 13.28 -4.61 -3.18
N GLU A 603 12.71 -5.79 -3.01
CA GLU A 603 11.74 -6.39 -3.94
C GLU A 603 10.39 -5.65 -3.94
N ARG A 604 9.98 -5.14 -2.78
CA ARG A 604 8.67 -4.50 -2.55
C ARG A 604 8.70 -2.98 -2.76
N LEU A 605 9.89 -2.38 -2.83
CA LEU A 605 10.13 -0.94 -2.95
C LEU A 605 9.26 -0.20 -3.98
N PRO A 606 8.94 -0.74 -5.17
CA PRO A 606 8.07 -0.07 -6.15
C PRO A 606 6.63 0.17 -5.65
N ARG A 607 6.16 -0.62 -4.68
CA ARG A 607 4.79 -0.60 -4.16
C ARG A 607 4.69 -0.05 -2.73
N LEU A 608 5.81 0.12 -2.04
CA LEU A 608 5.83 0.61 -0.66
C LEU A 608 5.37 2.06 -0.53
N GLY A 609 4.45 2.29 0.40
CA GLY A 609 4.00 3.63 0.75
C GLY A 609 5.05 4.49 1.45
N PRO A 610 4.73 5.76 1.75
CA PRO A 610 5.65 6.67 2.42
C PRO A 610 6.03 6.21 3.83
N LYS A 611 5.12 5.56 4.57
CA LYS A 611 5.42 5.00 5.90
C LYS A 611 6.39 3.82 5.80
N GLY A 612 6.09 2.86 4.92
CA GLY A 612 7.00 1.76 4.64
C GLY A 612 8.38 2.24 4.17
N LEU A 613 8.44 3.23 3.27
CA LEU A 613 9.69 3.81 2.80
C LEU A 613 10.51 4.47 3.92
N ALA A 614 9.85 5.24 4.80
CA ALA A 614 10.52 5.84 5.95
C ALA A 614 11.10 4.79 6.91
N GLN A 615 10.40 3.67 7.11
CA GLN A 615 10.91 2.54 7.89
C GLN A 615 12.13 1.90 7.22
N VAL A 616 12.08 1.66 5.90
CA VAL A 616 13.23 1.12 5.14
C VAL A 616 14.43 2.05 5.26
N GLU A 617 14.23 3.37 5.16
CA GLU A 617 15.30 4.35 5.31
C GLU A 617 15.96 4.31 6.69
N LYS A 618 15.16 4.21 7.75
CA LYS A 618 15.67 4.09 9.11
C LYS A 618 16.52 2.83 9.27
N THR A 619 16.00 1.67 8.86
CA THR A 619 16.72 0.40 8.95
C THR A 619 17.96 0.38 8.05
N LEU A 620 17.89 1.02 6.89
CA LEU A 620 19.03 1.16 5.97
C LEU A 620 20.14 2.00 6.60
N ALA A 621 19.82 3.10 7.26
CA ALA A 621 20.80 3.93 7.96
C ALA A 621 21.48 3.16 9.11
N GLU A 622 20.71 2.39 9.88
CA GLU A 622 21.26 1.51 10.93
C GLU A 622 22.20 0.45 10.34
N ALA A 623 21.80 -0.20 9.23
CA ALA A 623 22.63 -1.19 8.54
C ALA A 623 23.90 -0.58 7.93
N GLU A 624 23.82 0.62 7.36
CA GLU A 624 24.98 1.35 6.84
C GLU A 624 25.99 1.66 7.96
N SER A 625 25.53 2.07 9.14
CA SER A 625 26.40 2.31 10.31
C SER A 625 27.13 1.03 10.75
N LEU A 626 26.39 -0.08 10.90
CA LEU A 626 26.98 -1.37 11.27
C LEU A 626 27.93 -1.92 10.20
N LEU A 627 27.65 -1.66 8.92
CA LEU A 627 28.54 -2.06 7.83
C LEU A 627 29.87 -1.30 7.88
N GLU A 628 29.86 -0.02 8.22
CA GLU A 628 31.09 0.76 8.41
C GLU A 628 31.90 0.28 9.62
N GLU A 629 31.24 -0.09 10.73
CA GLU A 629 31.89 -0.74 11.87
C GLU A 629 32.53 -2.07 11.46
N LEU A 630 31.79 -2.91 10.71
CA LEU A 630 32.29 -4.20 10.22
C LEU A 630 33.49 -4.03 9.27
N LYS A 631 33.49 -3.01 8.41
CA LYS A 631 34.64 -2.67 7.56
C LYS A 631 35.87 -2.34 8.40
N ARG A 632 35.72 -1.52 9.44
CA ARG A 632 36.82 -1.14 10.35
C ARG A 632 37.37 -2.35 11.10
N GLU A 633 36.49 -3.23 11.59
CA GLU A 633 36.89 -4.49 12.23
C GLU A 633 37.67 -5.40 11.28
N ALA A 634 37.20 -5.56 10.05
CA ALA A 634 37.86 -6.38 9.04
C ALA A 634 39.21 -5.79 8.62
N GLU A 635 39.33 -4.46 8.52
CA GLU A 635 40.59 -3.77 8.25
C GLU A 635 41.58 -3.90 9.41
N ALA A 636 41.13 -3.74 10.65
CA ALA A 636 41.94 -3.95 11.85
C ALA A 636 42.41 -5.41 11.98
N ALA A 637 41.53 -6.37 11.69
CA ALA A 637 41.91 -7.78 11.65
C ALA A 637 42.96 -8.06 10.56
N LYS A 638 42.81 -7.45 9.37
CA LYS A 638 43.80 -7.55 8.29
C LYS A 638 45.13 -6.88 8.65
N SER A 639 45.14 -5.77 9.39
CA SER A 639 46.38 -5.13 9.85
C SER A 639 47.09 -5.97 10.91
N ILE A 640 46.35 -6.49 11.89
CA ILE A 640 46.89 -7.41 12.90
C ILE A 640 47.47 -8.67 12.23
N LEU A 641 46.78 -9.27 11.26
CA LEU A 641 47.32 -10.42 10.51
C LEU A 641 48.62 -10.08 9.77
N LYS A 642 48.73 -8.87 9.21
CA LYS A 642 49.97 -8.40 8.55
C LYS A 642 51.09 -8.15 9.56
N GLU A 643 50.79 -7.63 10.75
CA GLU A 643 51.76 -7.41 11.82
C GLU A 643 52.26 -8.74 12.41
N ILE A 644 51.37 -9.72 12.63
CA ILE A 644 51.73 -11.06 13.11
C ILE A 644 52.56 -11.83 12.08
N GLN A 645 52.26 -11.68 10.77
CA GLN A 645 53.09 -12.23 9.70
C GLN A 645 54.49 -11.59 9.64
N GLY A 646 54.64 -10.35 10.11
CA GLY A 646 55.91 -9.62 10.10
C GLY A 646 56.82 -9.87 11.31
N ALA A 647 56.30 -10.41 12.43
CA ALA A 647 57.05 -10.42 13.69
C ALA A 647 57.22 -11.79 14.39
N ASP A 648 56.29 -12.75 14.31
CA ASP A 648 56.34 -13.88 15.28
C ASP A 648 55.93 -15.27 14.77
N LEU A 649 55.51 -15.44 13.52
CA LEU A 649 55.16 -16.79 13.03
C LEU A 649 56.38 -17.68 12.75
N GLU A 650 57.52 -17.14 12.27
CA GLU A 650 58.76 -17.94 12.12
C GLU A 650 59.40 -18.29 13.47
N ALA A 651 59.25 -17.43 14.48
CA ALA A 651 59.78 -17.66 15.83
C ALA A 651 58.95 -18.65 16.66
N LEU A 652 57.61 -18.67 16.48
CA LEU A 652 56.72 -19.62 17.16
C LEU A 652 56.56 -20.96 16.43
N LEU A 653 56.73 -21.01 15.09
CA LEU A 653 56.69 -22.27 14.33
C LEU A 653 58.03 -23.02 14.34
N GLY A 654 59.16 -22.36 14.66
CA GLY A 654 60.46 -23.01 14.84
C GLY A 654 60.55 -23.96 16.04
N VAL A 655 59.54 -23.97 16.93
CA VAL A 655 59.49 -24.85 18.12
C VAL A 655 58.56 -26.06 17.93
N PHE A 656 57.75 -26.08 16.85
CA PHE A 656 56.80 -27.16 16.56
C PHE A 656 57.02 -27.87 15.21
N GLU A 657 58.16 -27.66 14.53
CA GLU A 657 58.56 -28.54 13.43
C GLU A 657 59.30 -29.80 13.91
N GLU A 658 58.58 -30.65 14.64
CA GLU A 658 58.72 -32.09 14.45
C GLU A 658 57.39 -32.59 13.87
N LYS A 659 57.24 -32.49 12.54
CA LYS A 659 56.22 -33.26 11.84
C LYS A 659 56.52 -34.74 12.14
N PRO A 660 55.59 -35.52 12.69
CA PRO A 660 55.81 -36.96 12.79
C PRO A 660 56.06 -37.47 11.37
N PRO A 661 57.08 -38.32 11.13
CA PRO A 661 57.32 -38.86 9.81
C PRO A 661 56.04 -39.59 9.37
N LEU A 662 55.44 -39.12 8.27
CA LEU A 662 54.33 -39.83 7.62
C LEU A 662 54.88 -41.19 7.20
N ASP A 663 54.48 -42.23 7.91
CA ASP A 663 55.02 -43.57 7.72
C ASP A 663 54.62 -44.10 6.32
N LEU A 664 55.60 -44.09 5.42
CA LEU A 664 55.48 -44.59 4.05
C LEU A 664 55.66 -46.11 3.99
N ASP A 665 56.03 -46.76 5.10
CA ASP A 665 56.30 -48.20 5.12
C ASP A 665 55.05 -49.04 4.79
N ARG A 666 53.85 -48.54 5.13
CA ARG A 666 52.58 -49.19 4.76
C ARG A 666 52.32 -49.30 3.25
N PHE A 667 53.03 -48.51 2.44
CA PHE A 667 52.88 -48.45 0.99
C PHE A 667 54.04 -49.17 0.25
N ARG A 668 55.00 -49.76 0.98
CA ARG A 668 56.08 -50.59 0.43
C ARG A 668 55.61 -52.04 0.22
N LEU A 669 54.66 -52.20 -0.70
CA LEU A 669 54.15 -53.53 -1.09
C LEU A 669 55.14 -54.25 -2.03
N PRO A 670 55.13 -55.59 -2.11
CA PRO A 670 55.90 -56.33 -3.10
C PRO A 670 55.55 -55.84 -4.52
N GLY A 671 56.57 -55.44 -5.28
CA GLY A 671 56.41 -54.85 -6.62
C GLY A 671 56.38 -53.31 -6.66
N VAL A 672 56.43 -52.61 -5.51
CA VAL A 672 56.69 -51.16 -5.46
C VAL A 672 58.20 -50.93 -5.43
N GLU A 673 58.74 -50.35 -6.49
CA GLU A 673 60.18 -50.16 -6.68
C GLU A 673 60.69 -48.86 -6.03
N ALA A 674 59.88 -47.80 -6.09
CA ALA A 674 60.27 -46.51 -5.56
C ALA A 674 59.04 -45.72 -5.08
N LEU A 675 59.17 -45.04 -3.93
CA LEU A 675 58.08 -44.35 -3.26
C LEU A 675 58.62 -43.09 -2.57
N GLY A 676 57.91 -41.97 -2.71
CA GLY A 676 58.25 -40.74 -2.01
C GLY A 676 57.27 -39.62 -2.30
N PHE A 677 57.39 -38.52 -1.56
CA PHE A 677 56.59 -37.31 -1.81
C PHE A 677 57.27 -36.43 -2.87
N LEU A 678 56.48 -35.87 -3.78
CA LEU A 678 56.98 -34.96 -4.83
C LEU A 678 57.67 -33.72 -4.23
N GLU A 679 57.15 -33.25 -3.10
CA GLU A 679 57.56 -32.01 -2.45
C GLU A 679 58.89 -32.17 -1.70
N GLU A 680 59.15 -33.34 -1.10
CA GLU A 680 60.29 -33.60 -0.21
C GLU A 680 61.38 -34.45 -0.86
N SER A 681 61.06 -35.70 -1.20
CA SER A 681 62.03 -36.69 -1.69
C SER A 681 61.43 -37.53 -2.82
N PRO A 682 61.28 -36.97 -4.03
CA PRO A 682 60.65 -37.68 -5.14
C PRO A 682 61.53 -38.86 -5.61
N PRO A 683 60.93 -40.00 -5.95
CA PRO A 683 61.65 -41.17 -6.46
C PRO A 683 62.20 -41.01 -7.89
N LEU A 684 61.73 -39.99 -8.61
CA LEU A 684 62.12 -39.66 -9.99
C LEU A 684 62.48 -38.17 -10.07
N PRO A 685 63.14 -37.71 -11.15
CA PRO A 685 63.50 -36.29 -11.31
C PRO A 685 62.29 -35.36 -11.08
N LYS A 686 62.44 -34.45 -10.11
CA LYS A 686 61.37 -33.57 -9.62
C LYS A 686 60.74 -32.73 -10.74
N GLU A 687 61.58 -32.20 -11.63
CA GLU A 687 61.17 -31.35 -12.75
C GLU A 687 60.20 -32.08 -13.70
N ALA A 688 60.53 -33.32 -14.09
CA ALA A 688 59.70 -34.14 -14.97
C ALA A 688 58.35 -34.52 -14.32
N LEU A 689 58.35 -34.82 -13.01
CA LEU A 689 57.12 -35.14 -12.28
C LEU A 689 56.22 -33.91 -12.09
N GLN A 690 56.79 -32.72 -11.91
CA GLN A 690 56.03 -31.47 -11.82
C GLN A 690 55.41 -31.09 -13.17
N GLU A 691 56.15 -31.27 -14.26
CA GLU A 691 55.65 -31.04 -15.61
C GLU A 691 54.51 -32.02 -15.95
N LEU A 692 54.67 -33.30 -15.59
CA LEU A 692 53.63 -34.31 -15.72
C LEU A 692 52.38 -33.97 -14.88
N LYS A 693 52.55 -33.54 -13.62
CA LYS A 693 51.43 -33.11 -12.77
C LYS A 693 50.66 -31.95 -13.41
N ARG A 694 51.36 -30.94 -13.93
CA ARG A 694 50.75 -29.80 -14.65
C ARG A 694 50.02 -30.24 -15.92
N ALA A 695 50.58 -31.17 -16.69
CA ALA A 695 49.94 -31.70 -17.88
C ALA A 695 48.67 -32.50 -17.58
N LEU A 696 48.56 -33.08 -16.39
CA LEU A 696 47.40 -33.88 -15.96
C LEU A 696 46.26 -33.04 -15.31
N GLU A 697 46.52 -31.81 -14.86
CA GLU A 697 45.48 -30.97 -14.24
C GLU A 697 44.28 -30.66 -15.16
N PRO A 698 44.44 -30.31 -16.44
CA PRO A 698 43.30 -30.10 -17.34
C PRO A 698 42.42 -31.35 -17.50
N LEU A 699 43.03 -32.54 -17.41
CA LEU A 699 42.31 -33.82 -17.49
C LEU A 699 41.55 -34.11 -16.19
N ARG A 700 42.06 -33.71 -15.03
CA ARG A 700 41.34 -33.85 -13.74
C ARG A 700 40.06 -33.00 -13.69
N GLY A 701 40.08 -31.81 -14.30
CA GLY A 701 38.91 -30.95 -14.41
C GLY A 701 37.73 -31.59 -15.18
N LEU A 702 37.99 -32.57 -16.05
CA LEU A 702 36.95 -33.29 -16.81
C LEU A 702 36.24 -34.40 -16.00
N PHE A 703 36.88 -34.95 -14.98
CA PHE A 703 36.36 -36.10 -14.21
C PHE A 703 35.79 -35.71 -12.82
N GLN A 704 35.82 -34.42 -12.45
CA GLN A 704 35.25 -33.86 -11.22
C GLN A 704 35.64 -34.56 -9.90
N GLU A 705 36.77 -35.29 -9.85
CA GLU A 705 37.30 -35.92 -8.64
C GLU A 705 38.83 -35.71 -8.52
N GLU A 706 39.31 -35.31 -7.33
CA GLU A 706 40.75 -35.24 -6.99
C GLU A 706 41.31 -36.63 -6.63
N GLY A 707 41.17 -37.60 -7.55
CA GLY A 707 41.59 -38.98 -7.34
C GLY A 707 43.07 -39.27 -7.65
N PRO A 708 43.57 -40.46 -7.24
CA PRO A 708 44.89 -40.94 -7.64
C PRO A 708 44.95 -41.19 -9.16
N VAL A 709 46.03 -40.75 -9.81
CA VAL A 709 46.25 -40.97 -11.26
C VAL A 709 47.36 -41.99 -11.44
N ALA A 710 47.10 -43.04 -12.22
CA ALA A 710 48.08 -44.06 -12.57
C ALA A 710 48.37 -44.04 -14.08
N LEU A 711 49.66 -44.00 -14.44
CA LEU A 711 50.14 -44.06 -15.81
C LEU A 711 50.88 -45.38 -16.04
N LEU A 712 50.42 -46.16 -17.01
CA LEU A 712 51.05 -47.41 -17.40
C LEU A 712 52.15 -47.14 -18.43
N LEU A 713 53.40 -47.36 -18.02
CA LEU A 713 54.63 -47.20 -18.80
C LEU A 713 55.19 -48.57 -19.16
N GLY A 714 54.44 -49.34 -19.96
CA GLY A 714 54.84 -50.69 -20.41
C GLY A 714 54.93 -51.68 -19.25
N GLN A 715 56.16 -52.00 -18.81
CA GLN A 715 56.41 -52.93 -17.70
C GLN A 715 56.35 -52.27 -16.32
N LYS A 716 56.08 -50.96 -16.24
CA LYS A 716 55.96 -50.20 -14.97
C LYS A 716 54.69 -49.36 -14.93
N ALA A 717 54.24 -49.01 -13.73
CA ALA A 717 53.14 -48.10 -13.45
C ALA A 717 53.64 -46.97 -12.56
N LEU A 718 53.37 -45.73 -12.95
CA LEU A 718 53.67 -44.53 -12.17
C LEU A 718 52.37 -43.97 -11.59
N VAL A 719 52.29 -43.84 -10.26
CA VAL A 719 51.11 -43.34 -9.55
C VAL A 719 51.41 -41.97 -8.94
N LEU A 720 50.50 -41.02 -9.14
CA LEU A 720 50.47 -39.69 -8.53
C LEU A 720 49.16 -39.52 -7.77
N ALA A 721 49.22 -39.55 -6.43
CA ALA A 721 48.05 -39.49 -5.57
C ALA A 721 48.13 -38.33 -4.57
N PRO A 722 47.04 -37.57 -4.35
CA PRO A 722 46.97 -36.66 -3.22
C PRO A 722 46.90 -37.47 -1.92
N PHE A 723 47.82 -37.24 -0.99
CA PHE A 723 47.88 -37.92 0.29
C PHE A 723 48.29 -36.96 1.39
N SER A 724 47.41 -36.74 2.38
CA SER A 724 47.65 -35.85 3.53
C SER A 724 48.16 -34.45 3.13
N GLY A 725 47.57 -33.85 2.08
CA GLY A 725 47.96 -32.53 1.57
C GLY A 725 49.24 -32.47 0.72
N ARG A 726 49.86 -33.62 0.41
CA ARG A 726 51.07 -33.73 -0.44
C ARG A 726 50.85 -34.68 -1.61
N THR A 727 51.74 -34.65 -2.60
CA THR A 727 51.63 -35.54 -3.77
C THR A 727 52.51 -36.77 -3.55
N LEU A 728 51.90 -37.93 -3.29
CA LEU A 728 52.61 -39.19 -3.25
C LEU A 728 52.93 -39.67 -4.66
N VAL A 729 54.19 -40.05 -4.87
CA VAL A 729 54.71 -40.58 -6.13
C VAL A 729 55.19 -42.00 -5.89
N ALA A 730 54.65 -42.95 -6.65
CA ALA A 730 55.06 -44.36 -6.56
C ALA A 730 55.34 -44.93 -7.95
N LEU A 731 56.46 -45.62 -8.10
CA LEU A 731 56.81 -46.42 -9.27
C LEU A 731 56.74 -47.90 -8.89
N MET A 732 55.96 -48.68 -9.62
CA MET A 732 55.68 -50.08 -9.30
C MET A 732 55.47 -50.93 -10.55
N GLU A 733 55.48 -52.24 -10.40
CA GLU A 733 55.03 -53.17 -11.44
C GLU A 733 53.50 -53.09 -11.63
N PRO A 734 52.97 -53.25 -12.85
CA PRO A 734 51.52 -53.18 -13.10
C PRO A 734 50.68 -54.15 -12.25
N GLY A 735 51.25 -55.30 -11.87
CA GLY A 735 50.57 -56.28 -11.00
C GLY A 735 50.33 -55.80 -9.57
N ALA A 736 51.12 -54.83 -9.08
CA ALA A 736 50.99 -54.27 -7.74
C ALA A 736 49.99 -53.08 -7.66
N LEU A 737 49.57 -52.54 -8.81
CA LEU A 737 48.78 -51.31 -8.90
C LEU A 737 47.44 -51.40 -8.17
N SER A 738 46.69 -52.48 -8.36
CA SER A 738 45.35 -52.64 -7.73
C SER A 738 45.45 -52.71 -6.21
N ALA A 739 46.43 -53.44 -5.68
CA ALA A 739 46.66 -53.54 -4.24
C ALA A 739 47.11 -52.20 -3.64
N PHE A 740 47.93 -51.45 -4.37
CA PHE A 740 48.40 -50.12 -3.96
C PHE A 740 47.27 -49.08 -3.93
N LEU A 741 46.41 -49.04 -4.95
CA LEU A 741 45.27 -48.13 -4.99
C LEU A 741 44.23 -48.45 -3.90
N LEU A 742 43.96 -49.73 -3.65
CA LEU A 742 43.10 -50.14 -2.52
C LEU A 742 43.66 -49.69 -1.18
N LYS A 743 44.98 -49.74 -1.00
CA LYS A 743 45.67 -49.28 0.22
C LYS A 743 45.65 -47.75 0.37
N LEU A 744 45.51 -47.01 -0.73
CA LEU A 744 45.38 -45.55 -0.72
C LEU A 744 43.94 -45.09 -0.40
N SER A 745 42.94 -45.90 -0.75
CA SER A 745 41.53 -45.62 -0.46
C SER A 745 41.05 -46.14 0.91
N SER A 746 41.89 -46.90 1.62
CA SER A 746 41.62 -47.42 2.97
C SER A 746 42.41 -46.65 4.02
#